data_AF-A0A2V6JV52-F1
#
_entry.id   AF-A0A2V6JV52-F1
#
_cell.length_a   1.000
_cell.length_b   1.000
_cell.length_c   1.000
_cell.angle_alpha   90.00
_cell.angle_beta   90.00
_cell.angle_gamma   90.00
#
_symmetry.space_group_name_H-M   'P 1'
#
loop_
_entity.id
_entity.type
_entity.pdbx_description
1 polymer ?
#
loop_
_entity_poly.entity_id
_entity_poly.type
_entity_poly.pdbx_seq_one_letter_code
_entity_poly.pdbx_strand_id
1 'polypeptide(L)'
;MTLPFWQDLLPGLRTLIVVRNPLEVAHSMRERNGTSYSFALRLWEIYNRRLVEVANEKDRLVTRYDAFFEDTESELRKILQFAGLKDTELRNAAGLVSTRRRHTHFTIDDLIDAGVSAEVIELYRSLIAEASPTKTRVAKATSGRDTSSEPDLLPGSVSRVNTFVPERLAQIERLYSELLAQADARHRGEIERLSAHHADEIKQLQDRIMQINELLRTRSISLAENESRAQELQNRLRRQLQATKRLSRILDDASNAAARLRSSLRWKIANPVAALKAKISPKKSKDLLGYGHLEKAISSYDQWRATHPEIAAIDDEIQSLLSGIASAPERHSATTAAETASTFSPPVPTRPIEFTSHEQVDVSIIIPVFNQLHFTQACLASLQQHQGAERFEVIVVDDCSTDATPEAVSQLPGVIYLRNEINSGFIASCNCGAEKARGKYLVFLNNDTLVRAGWLKALFDTFAEEPGAGIVGAKLVYPDGRLQEAGGIIWQDASGWNYGKFDDPKKPEYNYLREVDYCSAAALMIPKALFENVRGFDSRYAPGYYEDTDLAFKVRQSGYKVLYQPLSEVIHYEGATGGTDLLAGTKKYQDINRSNFAKAWADELTTKPVSGDVSFLRKPRNSSGKNILVIDHHLPMPDKDAGSVRMFHILNTLHELGHRVTFIPDNLANIPPYGEELQRRGIEIIYHPYIKKVRDYLISHGSEFDAVLLSRCDFARKHIADTRLYAPRSRIIFDTVDLHFVRTEREAQITSDSETREKARQKEQLEYDLIDQADETWVVSNVEQKLLREARPHKSVEIVSTIAEVPGSKTPFALRRDCLFIGGFQHTPNIDAVLFFVQKIYPLVSEHLPDAKFYIIGDKAPPEIVALATERIVIAGWQRDIRPFFDSAKLSVAPLRFGAGVKGKINQSMGFGVPVVATTLAIEGMPLINRRDILVADEAEDFAHALIELYESEALWNNLSENGIRKTRALYSIEAAREKLKLLFGDEHLKYLGKSPPVAEPELLVTGAA
;
A
#
# COMPACT_ATOMS: atom_id res chain seq x y z
N MET A 1 -20.06 20.86 16.34
CA MET A 1 -18.74 21.52 16.37
C MET A 1 -18.42 22.25 15.07
N THR A 2 -18.82 21.74 13.91
CA THR A 2 -18.57 22.38 12.60
C THR A 2 -19.71 23.28 12.11
N LEU A 3 -20.88 23.29 12.75
CA LEU A 3 -22.02 24.13 12.33
C LEU A 3 -21.70 25.64 12.26
N PRO A 4 -20.98 26.25 13.22
CA PRO A 4 -20.59 27.66 13.10
C PRO A 4 -19.80 27.95 11.82
N PHE A 5 -18.82 27.09 11.51
CA PHE A 5 -18.03 27.17 10.28
C PHE A 5 -18.91 27.10 9.01
N TRP A 6 -19.93 26.22 8.99
CA TRP A 6 -20.83 26.12 7.85
C TRP A 6 -21.82 27.28 7.75
N GLN A 7 -22.27 27.84 8.88
CA GLN A 7 -23.12 29.03 8.89
C GLN A 7 -22.39 30.26 8.35
N ASP A 8 -21.09 30.38 8.64
CA ASP A 8 -20.23 31.43 8.08
C ASP A 8 -20.08 31.30 6.56
N LEU A 9 -19.94 30.06 6.06
CA LEU A 9 -19.73 29.78 4.64
C LEU A 9 -21.03 29.83 3.82
N LEU A 10 -22.18 29.51 4.44
CA LEU A 10 -23.48 29.39 3.79
C LEU A 10 -24.54 30.21 4.54
N PRO A 11 -24.66 31.52 4.25
CA PRO A 11 -25.68 32.38 4.87
C PRO A 11 -27.09 31.88 4.57
N GLY A 12 -27.92 31.73 5.60
CA GLY A 12 -29.30 31.21 5.47
C GLY A 12 -29.42 29.69 5.54
N LEU A 13 -28.37 28.99 6.02
CA LEU A 13 -28.41 27.56 6.27
C LEU A 13 -29.51 27.20 7.26
N ARG A 14 -30.46 26.38 6.81
CA ARG A 14 -31.53 25.81 7.65
C ARG A 14 -31.05 24.52 8.32
N THR A 15 -31.22 24.42 9.63
CA THR A 15 -30.70 23.31 10.45
C THR A 15 -31.82 22.38 10.89
N LEU A 16 -31.76 21.11 10.46
CA LEU A 16 -32.66 20.06 10.96
C LEU A 16 -32.02 19.33 12.15
N ILE A 17 -32.71 19.31 13.29
CA ILE A 17 -32.28 18.61 14.50
C ILE A 17 -33.16 17.37 14.69
N VAL A 18 -32.59 16.19 14.46
CA VAL A 18 -33.29 14.92 14.70
C VAL A 18 -32.92 14.40 16.09
N VAL A 19 -33.87 14.49 17.02
CA VAL A 19 -33.67 14.16 18.42
C VAL A 19 -34.06 12.71 18.66
N ARG A 20 -33.11 11.93 19.18
CA ARG A 20 -33.29 10.52 19.57
C ARG A 20 -33.16 10.39 21.08
N ASN A 21 -33.88 9.43 21.66
CA ASN A 21 -33.82 9.14 23.10
C ASN A 21 -32.35 8.94 23.57
N PRO A 22 -31.91 9.61 24.66
CA PRO A 22 -30.55 9.52 25.17
C PRO A 22 -30.07 8.09 25.46
N LEU A 23 -30.93 7.23 26.03
CA LEU A 23 -30.58 5.84 26.34
C LEU A 23 -30.44 4.99 25.08
N GLU A 24 -31.20 5.27 24.04
CA GLU A 24 -31.03 4.57 22.76
C GLU A 24 -29.72 4.93 22.09
N VAL A 25 -29.31 6.20 22.19
CA VAL A 25 -28.00 6.64 21.69
C VAL A 25 -26.90 5.99 22.51
N ALA A 26 -27.03 5.98 23.84
CA ALA A 26 -26.07 5.36 24.73
C ALA A 26 -25.95 3.84 24.49
N HIS A 27 -27.07 3.14 24.37
CA HIS A 27 -27.10 1.72 24.02
C HIS A 27 -26.44 1.46 22.65
N SER A 28 -26.80 2.24 21.64
CA SER A 28 -26.23 2.11 20.29
C SER A 28 -24.73 2.43 20.21
N MET A 29 -24.22 3.34 21.05
CA MET A 29 -22.80 3.65 21.14
C MET A 29 -22.03 2.56 21.88
N ARG A 30 -22.63 1.97 22.91
CA ARG A 30 -22.07 0.81 23.61
C ARG A 30 -21.93 -0.38 22.68
N GLU A 31 -22.98 -0.72 21.93
CA GLU A 31 -22.96 -1.85 21.00
C GLU A 31 -21.95 -1.69 19.86
N ARG A 32 -21.73 -0.46 19.37
CA ARG A 32 -20.81 -0.22 18.26
C ARG A 32 -19.36 -0.13 18.68
N ASN A 33 -19.08 0.59 19.77
CA ASN A 33 -17.73 1.05 20.09
C ASN A 33 -17.35 0.81 21.56
N GLY A 34 -18.15 0.07 22.34
CA GLY A 34 -17.89 -0.21 23.76
C GLY A 34 -17.96 1.02 24.67
N THR A 35 -18.59 2.11 24.21
CA THR A 35 -18.68 3.35 24.99
C THR A 35 -19.55 3.18 26.23
N SER A 36 -19.12 3.70 27.39
CA SER A 36 -19.92 3.64 28.61
C SER A 36 -21.22 4.46 28.49
N TYR A 37 -22.28 4.01 29.17
CA TYR A 37 -23.57 4.73 29.17
C TYR A 37 -23.43 6.16 29.71
N SER A 38 -22.65 6.36 30.78
CA SER A 38 -22.43 7.68 31.37
C SER A 38 -21.75 8.65 30.41
N PHE A 39 -20.70 8.19 29.70
CA PHE A 39 -20.02 9.02 28.70
C PHE A 39 -20.92 9.30 27.50
N ALA A 40 -21.66 8.30 27.02
CA ALA A 40 -22.55 8.48 25.88
C ALA A 40 -23.73 9.43 26.20
N LEU A 41 -24.30 9.36 27.39
CA LEU A 41 -25.31 10.31 27.88
C LEU A 41 -24.74 11.72 27.99
N ARG A 42 -23.52 11.87 28.51
CA ARG A 42 -22.85 13.18 28.60
C ARG A 42 -22.51 13.75 27.21
N LEU A 43 -22.09 12.90 26.28
CA LEU A 43 -21.83 13.32 24.90
C LEU A 43 -23.12 13.74 24.20
N TRP A 44 -24.20 12.98 24.39
CA TRP A 44 -25.53 13.33 23.89
C TRP A 44 -25.97 14.70 24.42
N GLU A 45 -25.77 14.96 25.71
CA GLU A 45 -26.11 16.24 26.34
C GLU A 45 -25.30 17.40 25.74
N ILE A 46 -23.97 17.27 25.71
CA ILE A 46 -23.06 18.32 25.20
C ILE A 46 -23.37 18.60 23.73
N TYR A 47 -23.59 17.56 22.94
CA TYR A 47 -23.89 17.69 21.51
C TYR A 47 -25.17 18.48 21.29
N ASN A 48 -26.27 18.07 21.94
CA ASN A 48 -27.57 18.71 21.72
C ASN A 48 -27.61 20.12 22.32
N ARG A 49 -27.01 20.35 23.49
CA ARG A 49 -26.95 21.68 24.11
C ARG A 49 -26.20 22.68 23.23
N ARG A 50 -25.01 22.32 22.74
CA ARG A 50 -24.25 23.16 21.80
C ARG A 50 -24.97 23.40 20.49
N LEU A 51 -25.72 22.42 20.01
CA LEU A 51 -26.46 22.55 18.76
C LEU A 51 -27.63 23.53 18.91
N VAL A 52 -28.34 23.49 20.05
CA VAL A 52 -29.38 24.46 20.41
C VAL A 52 -28.81 25.86 20.62
N GLU A 53 -27.62 25.99 21.20
CA GLU A 53 -26.95 27.28 21.41
C GLU A 53 -26.53 27.95 20.09
N VAL A 54 -26.07 27.16 19.11
CA VAL A 54 -25.52 27.65 17.84
C VAL A 54 -26.60 27.80 16.76
N ALA A 55 -27.60 26.93 16.75
CA ALA A 55 -28.66 26.97 15.74
C ALA A 55 -29.72 28.02 16.12
N ASN A 56 -29.84 29.06 15.31
CA ASN A 56 -30.87 30.09 15.46
C ASN A 56 -32.27 29.47 15.43
N GLU A 57 -33.13 29.85 16.38
CA GLU A 57 -34.50 29.33 16.52
C GLU A 57 -35.34 29.52 15.24
N LYS A 58 -35.09 30.59 14.48
CA LYS A 58 -35.82 30.86 13.23
C LYS A 58 -35.33 30.03 12.04
N ASP A 59 -34.10 29.52 12.12
CA ASP A 59 -33.43 28.78 11.05
C ASP A 59 -33.23 27.31 11.44
N ARG A 60 -33.97 26.81 12.44
CA ARG A 60 -33.92 25.40 12.85
C ARG A 60 -35.29 24.76 12.91
N LEU A 61 -35.31 23.45 12.67
CA LEU A 61 -36.47 22.60 12.88
C LEU A 61 -36.06 21.41 13.75
N VAL A 62 -36.77 21.20 14.86
CA VAL A 62 -36.59 20.01 15.69
C VAL A 62 -37.63 18.95 15.32
N THR A 63 -37.17 17.72 15.17
CA THR A 63 -37.99 16.54 14.87
C THR A 63 -37.61 15.38 15.79
N ARG A 64 -38.58 14.52 16.09
CA ARG A 64 -38.36 13.30 16.89
C ARG A 64 -37.97 12.16 15.96
N TYR A 65 -36.95 11.40 16.32
CA TYR A 65 -36.54 10.22 15.57
C TYR A 65 -37.70 9.22 15.37
N ASP A 66 -38.55 9.04 16.38
CA ASP A 66 -39.72 8.15 16.30
C ASP A 66 -40.81 8.64 15.34
N ALA A 67 -40.91 9.95 15.09
CA ALA A 67 -41.93 10.51 14.20
C ALA A 67 -41.78 10.01 12.75
N PHE A 68 -40.55 9.69 12.32
CA PHE A 68 -40.29 9.08 11.01
C PHE A 68 -40.90 7.69 10.86
N PHE A 69 -41.22 7.00 11.96
CA PHE A 69 -41.79 5.66 11.95
C PHE A 69 -43.27 5.63 12.37
N GLU A 70 -43.75 6.66 13.09
CA GLU A 70 -45.14 6.83 13.50
C GLU A 70 -46.02 7.39 12.37
N ASP A 71 -45.60 8.51 11.76
CA ASP A 71 -46.32 9.19 10.67
C ASP A 71 -45.32 9.83 9.70
N THR A 72 -44.67 8.96 8.92
CA THR A 72 -43.59 9.32 8.01
C THR A 72 -43.98 10.42 7.01
N GLU A 73 -45.19 10.36 6.45
CA GLU A 73 -45.62 11.31 5.42
C GLU A 73 -45.80 12.71 6.03
N SER A 74 -46.38 12.81 7.22
CA SER A 74 -46.55 14.08 7.93
C SER A 74 -45.22 14.69 8.35
N GLU A 75 -44.30 13.87 8.89
CA GLU A 75 -43.00 14.37 9.34
C GLU A 75 -42.11 14.80 8.16
N LEU A 76 -42.09 14.05 7.06
CA LEU A 76 -41.38 14.45 5.84
C LEU A 76 -41.98 15.72 5.22
N ARG A 77 -43.31 15.89 5.23
CA ARG A 77 -43.96 17.12 4.78
C ARG A 77 -43.52 18.33 5.60
N LYS A 78 -43.44 18.18 6.92
CA LYS A 78 -42.96 19.24 7.84
C LYS A 78 -41.52 19.66 7.49
N ILE A 79 -40.65 18.70 7.19
CA ILE A 79 -39.27 18.96 6.77
C ILE A 79 -39.21 19.62 5.39
N LEU A 80 -40.00 19.18 4.41
CA LEU A 80 -40.03 19.80 3.08
C LEU A 80 -40.50 21.25 3.14
N GLN A 81 -41.54 21.55 3.92
CA GLN A 81 -42.01 22.91 4.15
C GLN A 81 -40.92 23.76 4.80
N PHE A 82 -40.24 23.23 5.82
CA PHE A 82 -39.11 23.91 6.45
C PHE A 82 -37.92 24.07 5.51
N ALA A 83 -37.69 23.17 4.55
CA ALA A 83 -36.63 23.29 3.56
C ALA A 83 -37.02 24.17 2.36
N GLY A 84 -38.30 24.57 2.22
CA GLY A 84 -38.81 25.28 1.04
C GLY A 84 -38.88 24.42 -0.22
N LEU A 85 -38.99 23.09 -0.07
CA LEU A 85 -39.05 22.13 -1.15
C LEU A 85 -40.50 21.72 -1.47
N LYS A 86 -40.75 21.27 -2.70
CA LYS A 86 -42.09 20.82 -3.15
C LYS A 86 -42.34 19.36 -2.76
N ASP A 87 -43.59 19.02 -2.46
CA ASP A 87 -44.02 17.67 -2.03
C ASP A 87 -44.20 16.65 -3.16
N THR A 88 -43.60 16.87 -4.34
CA THR A 88 -43.88 16.10 -5.56
C THR A 88 -43.57 14.60 -5.45
N GLU A 89 -42.60 14.21 -4.63
CA GLU A 89 -42.20 12.80 -4.43
C GLU A 89 -42.43 12.28 -2.99
N LEU A 90 -43.18 13.03 -2.17
CA LEU A 90 -43.35 12.76 -0.74
C LEU A 90 -43.81 11.32 -0.45
N ARG A 91 -44.78 10.82 -1.21
CA ARG A 91 -45.30 9.44 -1.05
C ARG A 91 -44.26 8.36 -1.38
N ASN A 92 -43.44 8.60 -2.40
CA ASN A 92 -42.38 7.66 -2.78
C ASN A 92 -41.29 7.64 -1.69
N ALA A 93 -40.89 8.81 -1.18
CA ALA A 93 -39.93 8.93 -0.10
C ALA A 93 -40.44 8.29 1.20
N ALA A 94 -41.71 8.51 1.56
CA ALA A 94 -42.34 7.88 2.72
C ALA A 94 -42.36 6.34 2.59
N GLY A 95 -42.60 5.82 1.37
CA GLY A 95 -42.58 4.37 1.09
C GLY A 95 -41.23 3.67 1.26
N LEU A 96 -40.11 4.41 1.34
CA LEU A 96 -38.78 3.85 1.59
C LEU A 96 -38.50 3.58 3.07
N VAL A 97 -39.30 4.13 3.98
CA VAL A 97 -39.09 3.96 5.42
C VAL A 97 -39.65 2.62 5.87
N SER A 98 -38.75 1.70 6.24
CA SER A 98 -39.11 0.39 6.75
C SER A 98 -39.24 0.40 8.27
N THR A 99 -40.46 0.24 8.79
CA THR A 99 -40.74 0.16 10.23
C THR A 99 -40.02 -1.02 10.90
N ARG A 100 -39.75 -2.10 10.16
CA ARG A 100 -38.98 -3.27 10.65
C ARG A 100 -37.52 -2.94 11.02
N ARG A 101 -37.00 -1.77 10.62
CA ARG A 101 -35.63 -1.33 10.99
C ARG A 101 -35.56 -0.65 12.37
N ARG A 102 -36.70 -0.41 13.03
CA ARG A 102 -36.77 0.14 14.39
C ARG A 102 -36.70 -1.00 15.43
N HIS A 103 -35.55 -1.17 16.08
CA HIS A 103 -35.25 -2.35 16.93
C HIS A 103 -35.14 -2.06 18.43
N THR A 104 -34.99 -0.81 18.88
CA THR A 104 -34.78 -0.47 20.30
C THR A 104 -35.55 0.78 20.72
N HIS A 105 -36.56 0.67 21.57
CA HIS A 105 -37.36 1.82 22.02
C HIS A 105 -37.22 2.01 23.53
N PHE A 106 -36.89 3.23 23.97
CA PHE A 106 -36.91 3.62 25.38
C PHE A 106 -37.85 4.82 25.58
N THR A 107 -38.57 4.79 26.70
CA THR A 107 -39.48 5.84 27.15
C THR A 107 -38.74 6.87 28.02
N ILE A 108 -39.46 7.91 28.46
CA ILE A 108 -38.94 8.85 29.47
C ILE A 108 -38.89 8.21 30.85
N ASP A 109 -39.83 7.30 31.15
CA ASP A 109 -39.83 6.57 32.42
C ASP A 109 -38.62 5.65 32.50
N ASP A 110 -38.21 5.02 31.39
CA ASP A 110 -36.95 4.26 31.31
C ASP A 110 -35.71 5.14 31.59
N LEU A 111 -35.73 6.43 31.24
CA LEU A 111 -34.63 7.36 31.59
C LEU A 111 -34.57 7.61 33.09
N ILE A 112 -35.73 7.74 33.74
CA ILE A 112 -35.85 7.96 35.17
C ILE A 112 -35.40 6.70 35.93
N ASP A 113 -35.90 5.54 35.52
CA ASP A 113 -35.58 4.24 36.13
C ASP A 113 -34.11 3.86 35.96
N ALA A 114 -33.48 4.27 34.85
CA ALA A 114 -32.05 4.08 34.62
C ALA A 114 -31.14 5.08 35.38
N GLY A 115 -31.71 5.98 36.18
CA GLY A 115 -30.95 6.96 36.97
C GLY A 115 -30.21 8.00 36.13
N VAL A 116 -30.73 8.34 34.94
CA VAL A 116 -30.16 9.41 34.10
C VAL A 116 -30.31 10.76 34.80
N SER A 117 -29.32 11.64 34.64
CA SER A 117 -29.32 12.93 35.34
C SER A 117 -30.50 13.82 34.94
N ALA A 118 -30.97 14.63 35.90
CA ALA A 118 -32.11 15.51 35.69
C ALA A 118 -31.89 16.47 34.51
N GLU A 119 -30.66 16.95 34.32
CA GLU A 119 -30.28 17.87 33.25
C GLU A 119 -30.46 17.25 31.85
N VAL A 120 -30.13 15.96 31.70
CA VAL A 120 -30.31 15.23 30.43
C VAL A 120 -31.78 14.97 30.17
N ILE A 121 -32.55 14.61 31.20
CA ILE A 121 -34.00 14.39 31.09
C ILE A 121 -34.72 15.69 30.73
N GLU A 122 -34.36 16.80 31.36
CA GLU A 122 -34.94 18.12 31.09
C GLU A 122 -34.59 18.62 29.68
N LEU A 123 -33.34 18.47 29.24
CA LEU A 123 -32.93 18.82 27.88
C LEU A 123 -33.65 17.95 26.84
N TYR A 124 -33.82 16.65 27.11
CA TYR A 124 -34.60 15.80 26.21
C TYR A 124 -36.07 16.23 26.16
N ARG A 125 -36.70 16.50 27.31
CA ARG A 125 -38.09 16.98 27.36
C ARG A 125 -38.29 18.29 26.60
N SER A 126 -37.36 19.26 26.74
CA SER A 126 -37.49 20.54 26.05
C SER A 126 -37.39 20.39 24.53
N LEU A 127 -36.45 19.56 24.05
CA LEU A 127 -36.29 19.26 22.63
C LEU A 127 -37.49 18.50 22.04
N ILE A 128 -38.06 17.56 22.79
CA ILE A 128 -39.27 16.85 22.39
C ILE A 128 -40.49 17.79 22.36
N ALA A 129 -40.59 18.73 23.29
CA ALA A 129 -41.64 19.75 23.30
C ALA A 129 -41.52 20.71 22.11
N GLU A 130 -40.30 21.14 21.75
CA GLU A 130 -40.04 21.94 20.56
C GLU A 130 -40.41 21.19 19.27
N ALA A 131 -40.17 19.87 19.23
CA ALA A 131 -40.50 19.04 18.07
C ALA A 131 -42.00 18.86 17.83
N SER A 132 -42.86 19.09 18.83
CA SER A 132 -44.31 18.82 18.76
C SER A 132 -45.14 19.91 19.44
N PRO A 133 -45.26 21.12 18.85
CA PRO A 133 -45.94 22.26 19.47
C PRO A 133 -47.47 22.14 19.60
N THR A 134 -48.08 21.00 19.28
CA THR A 134 -49.54 20.81 19.28
C THR A 134 -49.97 19.50 19.95
N LYS A 135 -49.99 19.48 21.29
CA LYS A 135 -50.94 18.74 22.16
C LYS A 135 -50.53 18.86 23.64
N THR A 136 -50.68 20.05 24.22
CA THR A 136 -50.78 20.17 25.69
C THR A 136 -51.93 21.10 26.05
N ARG A 137 -53.14 20.65 25.70
CA ARG A 137 -54.37 21.18 26.28
C ARG A 137 -54.61 20.38 27.55
N VAL A 138 -54.41 21.06 28.68
CA VAL A 138 -54.70 20.57 30.04
C VAL A 138 -56.10 19.94 30.08
N ALA A 139 -56.18 18.65 30.40
CA ALA A 139 -57.42 17.96 30.74
C ALA A 139 -57.37 17.60 32.24
N LYS A 140 -58.14 18.34 33.03
CA LYS A 140 -58.55 18.03 34.41
C LYS A 140 -59.70 17.02 34.38
N ALA A 141 -59.60 15.95 35.18
CA ALA A 141 -60.71 15.23 35.86
C ALA A 141 -60.12 13.99 36.58
N THR A 142 -59.97 14.00 37.92
CA THR A 142 -60.86 13.38 38.95
C THR A 142 -60.99 11.85 38.80
N SER A 143 -60.83 10.97 39.79
CA SER A 143 -60.85 11.04 41.26
C SER A 143 -60.55 9.65 41.85
N GLY A 144 -59.93 9.56 43.03
CA GLY A 144 -59.88 8.34 43.86
C GLY A 144 -58.99 8.47 45.10
N ARG A 145 -59.59 8.82 46.24
CA ARG A 145 -59.07 8.90 47.63
C ARG A 145 -58.61 7.52 48.18
N ASP A 146 -57.79 7.34 49.23
CA ASP A 146 -57.75 7.91 50.60
C ASP A 146 -56.37 7.58 51.27
N THR A 147 -55.61 8.56 51.82
CA THR A 147 -55.39 8.94 53.26
C THR A 147 -54.11 8.40 53.95
N SER A 148 -53.14 9.28 54.26
CA SER A 148 -52.92 9.82 55.62
C SER A 148 -51.59 10.61 55.81
N SER A 149 -51.71 11.72 56.56
CA SER A 149 -50.74 12.56 57.30
C SER A 149 -49.69 13.44 56.58
N GLU A 150 -50.04 14.73 56.50
CA GLU A 150 -49.22 15.97 56.52
C GLU A 150 -48.18 16.03 57.68
N PRO A 151 -47.12 16.90 57.65
CA PRO A 151 -47.26 18.36 57.45
C PRO A 151 -46.16 19.12 56.67
N ASP A 152 -46.60 20.27 56.12
CA ASP A 152 -45.91 21.55 55.91
C ASP A 152 -44.40 21.60 55.62
N LEU A 153 -44.05 22.04 54.40
CA LEU A 153 -42.78 22.70 54.12
C LEU A 153 -43.02 24.10 53.52
N LEU A 154 -42.54 25.10 54.27
CA LEU A 154 -42.55 26.53 54.00
C LEU A 154 -41.79 26.91 52.70
N PRO A 155 -42.12 28.06 52.08
CA PRO A 155 -41.42 28.58 50.91
C PRO A 155 -40.05 29.14 51.33
N GLY A 156 -38.98 28.61 50.76
CA GLY A 156 -37.62 29.13 50.98
C GLY A 156 -36.56 28.04 51.04
N SER A 157 -36.20 27.47 49.90
CA SER A 157 -35.06 26.56 49.77
C SER A 157 -34.33 26.77 48.44
N VAL A 158 -34.05 28.04 48.14
CA VAL A 158 -32.90 28.46 47.31
C VAL A 158 -31.96 29.20 48.26
N SER A 159 -31.18 28.46 49.03
CA SER A 159 -29.96 28.94 49.71
C SER A 159 -29.49 27.86 50.67
N ARG A 160 -28.54 27.03 50.22
CA ARG A 160 -27.55 26.31 51.07
C ARG A 160 -26.59 25.46 50.22
N VAL A 161 -25.97 26.07 49.22
CA VAL A 161 -24.66 25.62 48.71
C VAL A 161 -23.90 26.86 48.29
N ASN A 162 -23.41 27.63 49.25
CA ASN A 162 -22.34 28.62 49.03
C ASN A 162 -21.80 29.08 50.37
N THR A 163 -20.80 28.40 50.87
CA THR A 163 -19.81 28.97 51.81
C THR A 163 -18.62 28.03 51.89
N PHE A 164 -17.66 28.20 50.99
CA PHE A 164 -16.24 28.43 51.34
C PHE A 164 -15.43 28.73 50.05
N VAL A 165 -14.67 29.83 50.11
CA VAL A 165 -13.71 30.39 49.13
C VAL A 165 -14.26 31.17 47.90
N PRO A 166 -14.89 32.35 48.05
CA PRO A 166 -15.29 33.19 46.90
C PRO A 166 -14.22 34.20 46.44
N GLU A 167 -13.37 34.72 47.32
CA GLU A 167 -12.56 35.91 46.98
C GLU A 167 -11.33 35.61 46.10
N ARG A 168 -10.63 34.49 46.32
CA ARG A 168 -9.50 34.10 45.47
C ARG A 168 -9.94 33.52 44.12
N LEU A 169 -11.04 32.79 44.08
CA LEU A 169 -11.59 32.23 42.83
C LEU A 169 -12.15 33.32 41.92
N ALA A 170 -12.89 34.31 42.46
CA ALA A 170 -13.38 35.43 41.65
C ALA A 170 -12.23 36.30 41.11
N GLN A 171 -11.11 36.41 41.84
CA GLN A 171 -9.93 37.15 41.38
C GLN A 171 -9.15 36.38 40.30
N ILE A 172 -9.03 35.05 40.45
CA ILE A 172 -8.43 34.18 39.43
C ILE A 172 -9.31 34.15 38.17
N GLU A 173 -10.63 34.00 38.30
CA GLU A 173 -11.55 34.00 37.16
C GLU A 173 -11.54 35.33 36.41
N ARG A 174 -11.42 36.47 37.11
CA ARG A 174 -11.23 37.77 36.44
C ARG A 174 -9.91 37.86 35.70
N LEU A 175 -8.80 37.51 36.35
CA LEU A 175 -7.47 37.55 35.72
C LEU A 175 -7.38 36.58 34.52
N TYR A 176 -7.99 35.40 34.64
CA TYR A 176 -8.03 34.40 33.58
C TYR A 176 -8.92 34.86 32.42
N SER A 177 -10.07 35.49 32.71
CA SER A 177 -10.97 36.06 31.70
C SER A 177 -10.34 37.25 30.97
N GLU A 178 -9.59 38.11 31.67
CA GLU A 178 -8.86 39.22 31.06
C GLU A 178 -7.70 38.72 30.19
N LEU A 179 -6.97 37.70 30.65
CA LEU A 179 -5.88 37.08 29.88
C LEU A 179 -6.42 36.37 28.62
N LEU A 180 -7.52 35.64 28.75
CA LEU A 180 -8.23 35.01 27.62
C LEU A 180 -8.75 36.05 26.63
N ALA A 181 -9.36 37.14 27.10
CA ALA A 181 -9.85 38.20 26.24
C ALA A 181 -8.70 38.88 25.46
N GLN A 182 -7.54 39.08 26.10
CA GLN A 182 -6.35 39.61 25.44
C GLN A 182 -5.74 38.64 24.43
N ALA A 183 -5.69 37.33 24.74
CA ALA A 183 -5.23 36.30 23.82
C ALA A 183 -6.19 36.16 22.62
N ASP A 184 -7.50 36.16 22.86
CA ASP A 184 -8.53 36.08 21.82
C ASP A 184 -8.54 37.30 20.91
N ALA A 185 -8.25 38.50 21.44
CA ALA A 185 -8.10 39.70 20.63
C ALA A 185 -6.84 39.65 19.77
N ARG A 186 -5.72 39.14 20.31
CA ARG A 186 -4.46 38.98 19.56
C ARG A 186 -4.60 37.93 18.46
N HIS A 187 -5.20 36.78 18.77
CA HIS A 187 -5.47 35.73 17.80
C HIS A 187 -6.50 36.13 16.75
N ARG A 188 -7.56 36.89 17.11
CA ARG A 188 -8.49 37.43 16.10
C ARG A 188 -7.80 38.38 15.12
N GLY A 189 -6.94 39.28 15.60
CA GLY A 189 -6.19 40.18 14.72
C GLY A 189 -5.22 39.45 13.79
N GLU A 190 -4.62 38.35 14.25
CA GLU A 190 -3.71 37.52 13.46
C GLU A 190 -4.46 36.64 12.45
N ILE A 191 -5.60 36.07 12.85
CA ILE A 191 -6.51 35.30 11.98
C ILE A 191 -7.11 36.21 10.90
N GLU A 192 -7.51 37.44 11.22
CA GLU A 192 -8.04 38.39 10.23
C GLU A 192 -6.95 38.79 9.21
N ARG A 193 -5.71 39.02 9.65
CA ARG A 193 -4.59 39.29 8.73
C ARG A 193 -4.27 38.09 7.83
N LEU A 194 -4.20 36.89 8.38
CA LEU A 194 -3.93 35.66 7.62
C LEU A 194 -5.09 35.29 6.69
N SER A 195 -6.33 35.49 7.13
CA SER A 195 -7.52 35.23 6.31
C SER A 195 -7.62 36.22 5.15
N ALA A 196 -7.29 37.50 5.37
CA ALA A 196 -7.23 38.48 4.30
C ALA A 196 -6.12 38.16 3.28
N HIS A 197 -4.95 37.71 3.74
CA HIS A 197 -3.84 37.32 2.86
C HIS A 197 -4.15 36.07 2.03
N HIS A 198 -4.72 35.03 2.66
CA HIS A 198 -5.05 33.78 1.96
C HIS A 198 -6.30 33.88 1.08
N ALA A 199 -7.23 34.79 1.37
CA ALA A 199 -8.42 34.99 0.53
C ALA A 199 -8.06 35.45 -0.89
N ASP A 200 -7.08 36.36 -1.03
CA ASP A 200 -6.60 36.81 -2.32
C ASP A 200 -5.80 35.72 -3.07
N GLU A 201 -4.99 34.92 -2.37
CA GLU A 201 -4.29 33.78 -2.98
C GLU A 201 -5.26 32.68 -3.46
N ILE A 202 -6.28 32.35 -2.66
CA ILE A 202 -7.30 31.35 -3.02
C ILE A 202 -8.06 31.83 -4.26
N LYS A 203 -8.41 33.11 -4.32
CA LYS A 203 -9.09 33.69 -5.49
C LYS A 203 -8.22 33.61 -6.74
N GLN A 204 -6.93 33.96 -6.65
CA GLN A 204 -6.00 33.85 -7.77
C GLN A 204 -5.81 32.39 -8.23
N LEU A 205 -5.76 31.43 -7.31
CA LEU A 205 -5.65 30.02 -7.62
C LEU A 205 -6.93 29.47 -8.27
N GLN A 206 -8.11 29.88 -7.79
CA GLN A 206 -9.39 29.52 -8.39
C GLN A 206 -9.52 30.04 -9.82
N ASP A 207 -9.13 31.30 -10.06
CA ASP A 207 -9.14 31.89 -11.40
C ASP A 207 -8.17 31.16 -12.35
N ARG A 208 -6.98 30.76 -11.87
CA ARG A 208 -6.01 29.96 -12.65
C ARG A 208 -6.53 28.56 -12.95
N ILE A 209 -7.16 27.87 -11.99
CA ILE A 209 -7.77 26.55 -12.19
C ILE A 209 -8.88 26.63 -13.24
N MET A 210 -9.71 27.67 -13.20
CA MET A 210 -10.78 27.86 -14.18
C MET A 210 -10.22 28.11 -15.58
N GLN A 211 -9.17 28.93 -15.71
CA GLN A 211 -8.48 29.15 -16.99
C GLN A 211 -7.83 27.86 -17.53
N ILE A 212 -7.18 27.06 -16.69
CA ILE A 212 -6.56 25.79 -17.08
C ILE A 212 -7.62 24.77 -17.54
N ASN A 213 -8.74 24.67 -16.82
CA ASN A 213 -9.82 23.75 -17.18
C ASN A 213 -10.47 24.11 -18.52
N GLU A 214 -10.62 25.40 -18.82
CA GLU A 214 -11.13 25.84 -20.13
C GLU A 214 -10.12 25.51 -21.24
N LEU A 215 -8.83 25.76 -21.01
CA LEU A 215 -7.75 25.40 -21.94
C LEU A 215 -7.66 23.89 -22.20
N LEU A 216 -7.82 23.07 -21.16
CA LEU A 216 -7.87 21.61 -21.26
C LEU A 216 -9.07 21.15 -22.06
N ARG A 217 -10.24 21.78 -21.89
CA ARG A 217 -11.45 21.47 -22.65
C ARG A 217 -11.29 21.82 -24.13
N THR A 218 -10.76 23.00 -24.45
CA THR A 218 -10.49 23.40 -25.84
C THR A 218 -9.45 22.49 -26.50
N ARG A 219 -8.38 22.13 -25.78
CA ARG A 219 -7.36 21.19 -26.30
C ARG A 219 -7.90 19.78 -26.46
N SER A 220 -8.76 19.29 -25.57
CA SER A 220 -9.34 17.93 -25.66
C SER A 220 -10.24 17.79 -26.90
N ILE A 221 -11.02 18.81 -27.22
CA ILE A 221 -11.85 18.85 -28.44
C ILE A 221 -10.96 18.87 -29.69
N SER A 222 -9.93 19.73 -29.69
CA SER A 222 -8.95 19.80 -30.78
C SER A 222 -8.17 18.48 -30.97
N LEU A 223 -7.83 17.80 -29.87
CA LEU A 223 -7.12 16.51 -29.91
C LEU A 223 -8.02 15.42 -30.53
N ALA A 224 -9.28 15.34 -30.11
CA ALA A 224 -10.24 14.37 -30.66
C ALA A 224 -10.52 14.60 -32.15
N GLU A 225 -10.59 15.86 -32.60
CA GLU A 225 -10.73 16.21 -34.02
C GLU A 225 -9.48 15.85 -34.83
N ASN A 226 -8.28 16.07 -34.26
CA ASN A 226 -7.02 15.73 -34.90
C ASN A 226 -6.78 14.21 -34.94
N GLU A 227 -7.14 13.47 -33.90
CA GLU A 227 -7.10 12.00 -33.88
C GLU A 227 -8.05 11.40 -34.91
N SER A 228 -9.27 11.93 -35.02
CA SER A 228 -10.23 11.50 -36.05
C SER A 228 -9.70 11.73 -37.47
N ARG A 229 -9.12 12.91 -37.74
CA ARG A 229 -8.48 13.22 -39.02
C ARG A 229 -7.25 12.35 -39.29
N ALA A 230 -6.42 12.07 -38.28
CA ALA A 230 -5.26 11.19 -38.41
C ALA A 230 -5.70 9.75 -38.74
N GLN A 231 -6.75 9.25 -38.09
CA GLN A 231 -7.32 7.93 -38.36
C GLN A 231 -7.85 7.83 -39.80
N GLU A 232 -8.53 8.87 -40.29
CA GLU A 232 -9.05 8.93 -41.67
C GLU A 232 -7.93 8.96 -42.70
N LEU A 233 -6.90 9.79 -42.49
CA LEU A 233 -5.70 9.86 -43.33
C LEU A 233 -4.96 8.52 -43.34
N GLN A 234 -4.77 7.88 -42.19
CA GLN A 234 -4.10 6.59 -42.08
C GLN A 234 -4.85 5.48 -42.83
N ASN A 235 -6.19 5.47 -42.75
CA ASN A 235 -7.03 4.53 -43.49
C ASN A 235 -6.97 4.76 -45.00
N ARG A 236 -6.92 6.02 -45.44
CA ARG A 236 -6.78 6.38 -46.86
C ARG A 236 -5.40 5.99 -47.40
N LEU A 237 -4.34 6.22 -46.62
CA LEU A 237 -2.98 5.80 -46.94
C LEU A 237 -2.89 4.28 -47.08
N ARG A 238 -3.45 3.51 -46.14
CA ARG A 238 -3.49 2.03 -46.19
C ARG A 238 -4.15 1.50 -47.47
N ARG A 239 -5.25 2.11 -47.90
CA ARG A 239 -5.95 1.70 -49.14
C ARG A 239 -5.11 1.99 -50.38
N GLN A 240 -4.47 3.15 -50.46
CA GLN A 240 -3.58 3.46 -51.58
C GLN A 240 -2.37 2.53 -51.59
N LEU A 241 -1.77 2.26 -50.42
CA LEU A 241 -0.65 1.35 -50.25
C LEU A 241 -0.93 -0.07 -50.77
N GLN A 242 -2.09 -0.62 -50.44
CA GLN A 242 -2.51 -1.94 -50.92
C GLN A 242 -2.69 -1.96 -52.43
N ALA A 243 -3.20 -0.88 -53.03
CA ALA A 243 -3.32 -0.76 -54.48
C ALA A 243 -1.94 -0.72 -55.15
N THR A 244 -0.99 0.04 -54.60
CA THR A 244 0.39 0.13 -55.13
C THR A 244 1.14 -1.20 -55.00
N LYS A 245 1.02 -1.89 -53.86
CA LYS A 245 1.60 -3.24 -53.67
C LYS A 245 1.05 -4.26 -54.66
N ARG A 246 -0.25 -4.20 -54.95
CA ARG A 246 -0.88 -5.07 -55.95
C ARG A 246 -0.36 -4.79 -57.35
N LEU A 247 -0.17 -3.52 -57.70
CA LEU A 247 0.40 -3.11 -58.99
C LEU A 247 1.86 -3.54 -59.14
N SER A 248 2.68 -3.36 -58.09
CA SER A 248 4.09 -3.74 -58.06
C SER A 248 4.28 -5.26 -58.26
N ARG A 249 3.50 -6.09 -57.54
CA ARG A 249 3.53 -7.56 -57.74
C ARG A 249 3.19 -7.98 -59.17
N ILE A 250 2.16 -7.37 -59.78
CA ILE A 250 1.78 -7.68 -61.16
C ILE A 250 2.93 -7.36 -62.12
N LEU A 251 3.68 -6.29 -61.87
CA LEU A 251 4.83 -5.89 -62.68
C LEU A 251 6.05 -6.80 -62.47
N ASP A 252 6.34 -7.20 -61.23
CA ASP A 252 7.41 -8.16 -60.90
C ASP A 252 7.12 -9.55 -61.50
N ASP A 253 5.87 -10.01 -61.42
CA ASP A 253 5.42 -11.27 -62.04
C ASP A 253 5.55 -11.21 -63.57
N ALA A 254 5.24 -10.08 -64.19
CA ALA A 254 5.42 -9.87 -65.62
C ALA A 254 6.90 -9.86 -66.04
N SER A 255 7.78 -9.25 -65.23
CA SER A 255 9.22 -9.23 -65.46
C SER A 255 9.83 -10.65 -65.35
N ASN A 256 9.42 -11.41 -64.33
CA ASN A 256 9.83 -12.80 -64.14
C ASN A 256 9.31 -13.71 -65.27
N ALA A 257 8.09 -13.51 -65.74
CA ALA A 257 7.54 -14.23 -66.90
C ALA A 257 8.35 -13.92 -68.18
N ALA A 258 8.76 -12.68 -68.38
CA ALA A 258 9.61 -12.28 -69.51
C ALA A 258 11.02 -12.87 -69.44
N ALA A 259 11.61 -12.97 -68.24
CA ALA A 259 12.91 -13.62 -68.03
C ALA A 259 12.85 -15.15 -68.30
N ARG A 260 11.75 -15.80 -67.92
CA ARG A 260 11.49 -17.22 -68.26
C ARG A 260 11.28 -17.42 -69.76
N LEU A 261 10.61 -16.49 -70.43
CA LEU A 261 10.49 -16.51 -71.90
C LEU A 261 11.85 -16.38 -72.59
N ARG A 262 12.72 -15.46 -72.11
CA ARG A 262 14.09 -15.22 -72.63
C ARG A 262 15.00 -16.46 -72.57
N SER A 263 14.81 -17.31 -71.57
CA SER A 263 15.62 -18.52 -71.36
C SER A 263 15.11 -19.75 -72.14
N SER A 264 13.92 -19.68 -72.73
CA SER A 264 13.36 -20.82 -73.49
C SER A 264 14.02 -21.01 -74.86
N LEU A 265 14.21 -22.27 -75.28
CA LEU A 265 14.80 -22.61 -76.59
C LEU A 265 14.02 -22.04 -77.79
N ARG A 266 12.70 -21.87 -77.67
CA ARG A 266 11.87 -21.21 -78.69
C ARG A 266 12.26 -19.74 -78.89
N TRP A 267 12.64 -19.02 -77.83
CA TRP A 267 13.03 -17.61 -77.86
C TRP A 267 14.37 -17.39 -78.57
N LYS A 268 15.38 -18.22 -78.27
CA LYS A 268 16.71 -18.13 -78.88
C LYS A 268 16.72 -18.44 -80.39
N ILE A 269 15.74 -19.22 -80.87
CA ILE A 269 15.61 -19.60 -82.29
C ILE A 269 14.71 -18.62 -83.07
N ALA A 270 13.60 -18.17 -82.48
CA ALA A 270 12.62 -17.33 -83.19
C ALA A 270 13.07 -15.87 -83.38
N ASN A 271 13.88 -15.32 -82.47
CA ASN A 271 14.29 -13.91 -82.48
C ASN A 271 15.18 -13.51 -83.68
N PRO A 272 16.24 -14.27 -84.05
CA PRO A 272 17.01 -13.96 -85.25
C PRO A 272 16.20 -14.11 -86.56
N VAL A 273 15.26 -15.07 -86.60
CA VAL A 273 14.42 -15.33 -87.79
C VAL A 273 13.36 -14.24 -88.01
N ALA A 274 12.76 -13.71 -86.93
CA ALA A 274 11.81 -12.60 -87.00
C ALA A 274 12.51 -11.27 -87.39
N ALA A 275 13.71 -11.00 -86.86
CA ALA A 275 14.51 -9.84 -87.21
C ALA A 275 14.99 -9.87 -88.68
N LEU A 276 15.30 -11.06 -89.23
CA LEU A 276 15.62 -11.23 -90.65
C LEU A 276 14.40 -11.00 -91.54
N LYS A 277 13.22 -11.55 -91.18
CA LYS A 277 11.98 -11.37 -91.95
C LYS A 277 11.50 -9.92 -91.99
N ALA A 278 11.70 -9.15 -90.91
CA ALA A 278 11.33 -7.73 -90.86
C ALA A 278 12.20 -6.84 -91.78
N LYS A 279 13.46 -7.22 -92.06
CA LYS A 279 14.35 -6.51 -92.99
C LYS A 279 14.07 -6.79 -94.47
N ILE A 280 13.47 -7.94 -94.81
CA ILE A 280 13.34 -8.41 -96.20
C ILE A 280 11.98 -8.05 -96.83
N SER A 281 10.94 -7.73 -96.04
CA SER A 281 9.63 -7.36 -96.59
C SER A 281 8.86 -6.33 -95.72
N PRO A 282 8.99 -5.02 -96.01
CA PRO A 282 8.46 -3.94 -95.16
C PRO A 282 6.92 -3.81 -95.16
N LYS A 283 6.22 -4.40 -96.14
CA LYS A 283 4.76 -4.19 -96.36
C LYS A 283 3.83 -5.20 -95.65
N LYS A 284 4.37 -6.18 -94.92
CA LYS A 284 3.58 -7.14 -94.09
C LYS A 284 3.99 -7.10 -92.60
N SER A 285 4.47 -5.96 -92.12
CA SER A 285 4.94 -5.81 -90.72
C SER A 285 3.89 -5.32 -89.74
N LYS A 286 2.71 -4.85 -90.19
CA LYS A 286 1.70 -4.27 -89.28
C LYS A 286 1.00 -5.30 -88.38
N ASP A 287 0.92 -6.57 -88.78
CA ASP A 287 0.27 -7.63 -87.98
C ASP A 287 1.26 -8.57 -87.27
N LEU A 288 2.56 -8.32 -87.41
CA LEU A 288 3.57 -8.90 -86.52
C LEU A 288 3.86 -7.89 -85.43
N LEU A 289 2.94 -7.80 -84.45
CA LEU A 289 3.17 -7.20 -83.13
C LEU A 289 4.24 -8.04 -82.40
N GLY A 290 5.45 -7.99 -82.93
CA GLY A 290 6.61 -8.64 -82.39
C GLY A 290 6.98 -7.96 -81.08
N TYR A 291 6.90 -8.75 -80.01
CA TYR A 291 7.53 -8.77 -78.69
C TYR A 291 8.57 -7.69 -78.25
N GLY A 292 9.02 -6.75 -79.09
CA GLY A 292 9.83 -5.59 -78.71
C GLY A 292 9.09 -4.54 -77.88
N HIS A 293 7.76 -4.51 -77.91
CA HIS A 293 6.97 -3.66 -76.98
C HIS A 293 7.10 -4.11 -75.52
N LEU A 294 7.27 -5.42 -75.28
CA LEU A 294 7.46 -5.94 -73.93
C LEU A 294 8.85 -5.60 -73.41
N GLU A 295 9.89 -5.67 -74.25
CA GLU A 295 11.24 -5.23 -73.86
C GLU A 295 11.36 -3.72 -73.67
N LYS A 296 10.64 -2.92 -74.49
CA LYS A 296 10.54 -1.47 -74.25
C LYS A 296 9.79 -1.18 -72.95
N ALA A 297 8.67 -1.86 -72.67
CA ALA A 297 7.92 -1.63 -71.44
C ALA A 297 8.71 -2.05 -70.18
N ILE A 298 9.40 -3.20 -70.22
CA ILE A 298 10.21 -3.69 -69.10
C ILE A 298 11.47 -2.84 -68.92
N SER A 299 12.19 -2.49 -70.00
CA SER A 299 13.35 -1.59 -69.86
C SER A 299 12.97 -0.18 -69.45
N SER A 300 11.84 0.36 -69.94
CA SER A 300 11.31 1.65 -69.45
C SER A 300 10.85 1.55 -68.00
N TYR A 301 10.34 0.41 -67.54
CA TYR A 301 9.98 0.20 -66.13
C TYR A 301 11.20 0.02 -65.24
N ASP A 302 12.20 -0.77 -65.64
CA ASP A 302 13.45 -0.95 -64.89
C ASP A 302 14.24 0.36 -64.84
N GLN A 303 14.24 1.13 -65.92
CA GLN A 303 14.85 2.46 -65.98
C GLN A 303 14.05 3.45 -65.13
N TRP A 304 12.72 3.42 -65.17
CA TRP A 304 11.87 4.23 -64.29
C TRP A 304 12.05 3.87 -62.81
N ARG A 305 12.14 2.58 -62.45
CA ARG A 305 12.39 2.11 -61.08
C ARG A 305 13.78 2.49 -60.59
N ALA A 306 14.78 2.46 -61.47
CA ALA A 306 16.14 2.93 -61.17
C ALA A 306 16.22 4.46 -61.02
N THR A 307 15.35 5.22 -61.68
CA THR A 307 15.28 6.69 -61.56
C THR A 307 14.31 7.18 -60.48
N HIS A 308 13.53 6.30 -59.83
CA HIS A 308 12.59 6.63 -58.75
C HIS A 308 12.88 5.81 -57.47
N PRO A 309 14.07 5.98 -56.84
CA PRO A 309 14.46 5.27 -55.62
C PRO A 309 13.54 5.56 -54.42
N GLU A 310 12.75 6.63 -54.46
CA GLU A 310 11.71 6.97 -53.47
C GLU A 310 10.65 5.88 -53.29
N ILE A 311 10.44 5.00 -54.27
CA ILE A 311 9.49 3.88 -54.14
C ILE A 311 10.06 2.76 -53.25
N ALA A 312 11.38 2.54 -53.27
CA ALA A 312 12.04 1.64 -52.34
C ALA A 312 12.07 2.23 -50.92
N ALA A 313 12.27 3.55 -50.81
CA ALA A 313 12.15 4.28 -49.55
C ALA A 313 10.73 4.18 -48.95
N ILE A 314 9.69 4.15 -49.78
CA ILE A 314 8.32 3.89 -49.35
C ILE A 314 8.16 2.46 -48.80
N ASP A 315 8.76 1.43 -49.41
CA ASP A 315 8.74 0.07 -48.85
C ASP A 315 9.50 -0.05 -47.51
N ASP A 316 10.61 0.68 -47.35
CA ASP A 316 11.38 0.77 -46.09
C ASP A 316 10.63 1.57 -45.00
N GLU A 317 9.99 2.70 -45.34
CA GLU A 317 9.12 3.46 -44.41
C GLU A 317 7.88 2.67 -43.98
N ILE A 318 7.34 1.81 -44.85
CA ILE A 318 6.21 0.92 -44.50
C ILE A 318 6.66 -0.18 -43.53
N GLN A 319 7.87 -0.73 -43.69
CA GLN A 319 8.42 -1.69 -42.72
C GLN A 319 8.67 -1.00 -41.38
N SER A 320 9.19 0.23 -41.39
CA SER A 320 9.36 1.09 -40.22
C SER A 320 8.03 1.35 -39.49
N LEU A 321 6.96 1.66 -40.22
CA LEU A 321 5.61 1.89 -39.68
C LEU A 321 4.93 0.62 -39.14
N LEU A 322 5.23 -0.56 -39.68
CA LEU A 322 4.74 -1.86 -39.16
C LEU A 322 5.57 -2.37 -37.97
N SER A 323 6.84 -1.98 -37.86
CA SER A 323 7.72 -2.27 -36.73
C SER A 323 7.64 -1.22 -35.61
N GLY A 324 6.75 -0.22 -35.72
CA GLY A 324 6.53 0.79 -34.69
C GLY A 324 7.58 1.91 -34.61
N ILE A 325 8.45 2.04 -35.62
CA ILE A 325 9.47 3.09 -35.69
C ILE A 325 8.94 4.15 -36.66
N ALA A 326 8.50 5.31 -36.15
CA ALA A 326 8.10 6.42 -37.00
C ALA A 326 9.31 7.29 -37.34
N SER A 327 9.65 7.41 -38.63
CA SER A 327 10.51 8.50 -39.14
C SER A 327 9.63 9.67 -39.59
N ALA A 328 9.92 10.87 -39.09
CA ALA A 328 9.24 12.10 -39.51
C ALA A 328 9.82 12.61 -40.84
N PRO A 329 9.00 13.12 -41.79
CA PRO A 329 9.52 13.70 -43.02
C PRO A 329 9.87 15.19 -42.83
N GLU A 330 11.03 15.57 -43.37
CA GLU A 330 11.56 16.92 -43.33
C GLU A 330 11.11 17.75 -44.55
N ARG A 331 10.71 19.01 -44.26
CA ARG A 331 10.90 20.26 -45.03
C ARG A 331 9.69 21.03 -45.61
N HIS A 332 9.52 22.19 -44.98
CA HIS A 332 9.23 23.54 -45.51
C HIS A 332 7.85 24.15 -45.18
N SER A 333 7.74 24.67 -43.95
CA SER A 333 7.46 26.09 -43.76
C SER A 333 8.18 26.58 -42.50
N ALA A 334 9.21 27.42 -42.70
CA ALA A 334 9.75 28.25 -41.63
C ALA A 334 8.62 29.07 -41.00
N THR A 335 8.75 29.39 -39.72
CA THR A 335 7.76 30.06 -38.85
C THR A 335 6.49 29.26 -38.56
N THR A 336 6.54 28.40 -37.51
CA THR A 336 5.46 28.09 -36.52
C THR A 336 5.66 26.75 -35.78
N ALA A 337 6.69 25.97 -36.08
CA ALA A 337 6.97 24.70 -35.38
C ALA A 337 7.68 24.84 -34.01
N ALA A 338 7.96 26.06 -33.54
CA ALA A 338 8.69 26.31 -32.31
C ALA A 338 7.81 26.38 -31.03
N GLU A 339 6.48 26.31 -31.14
CA GLU A 339 5.58 26.65 -30.02
C GLU A 339 4.77 25.48 -29.43
N THR A 340 5.03 24.22 -29.84
CA THR A 340 4.28 23.05 -29.31
C THR A 340 5.12 21.95 -28.66
N ALA A 341 6.45 22.08 -28.63
CA ALA A 341 7.28 21.36 -27.66
C ALA A 341 7.24 22.14 -26.34
N SER A 342 6.35 21.75 -25.42
CA SER A 342 6.39 22.20 -24.04
C SER A 342 7.71 21.72 -23.41
N THR A 343 8.77 22.52 -23.52
CA THR A 343 10.05 22.29 -22.84
C THR A 343 9.83 22.42 -21.35
N PHE A 344 9.71 21.28 -20.65
CA PHE A 344 9.82 21.27 -19.19
C PHE A 344 11.26 21.68 -18.84
N SER A 345 11.47 22.94 -18.47
CA SER A 345 12.75 23.39 -17.94
C SER A 345 12.94 22.87 -16.51
N PRO A 346 14.16 22.51 -16.10
CA PRO A 346 14.43 22.13 -14.72
C PRO A 346 14.27 23.35 -13.79
N PRO A 347 13.93 23.11 -12.51
CA PRO A 347 13.77 24.18 -11.53
C PRO A 347 15.09 24.91 -11.28
N VAL A 348 15.04 26.23 -11.13
CA VAL A 348 16.21 27.03 -10.77
C VAL A 348 16.46 26.89 -9.26
N PRO A 349 17.70 26.62 -8.82
CA PRO A 349 18.03 26.56 -7.40
C PRO A 349 17.67 27.87 -6.67
N THR A 350 17.01 27.76 -5.52
CA THR A 350 16.57 28.91 -4.71
C THR A 350 17.56 29.29 -3.60
N ARG A 351 18.56 28.44 -3.33
CA ARG A 351 19.64 28.65 -2.35
C ARG A 351 20.99 28.24 -2.94
N PRO A 352 22.11 28.77 -2.41
CA PRO A 352 23.44 28.32 -2.79
C PRO A 352 23.60 26.81 -2.61
N ILE A 353 24.25 26.17 -3.57
CA ILE A 353 24.51 24.73 -3.55
C ILE A 353 25.75 24.47 -2.70
N GLU A 354 25.60 23.67 -1.65
CA GLU A 354 26.69 23.29 -0.75
C GLU A 354 26.49 21.88 -0.19
N PHE A 355 27.58 21.12 -0.09
CA PHE A 355 27.58 19.78 0.50
C PHE A 355 28.54 19.70 1.69
N THR A 356 28.14 18.93 2.70
CA THR A 356 28.99 18.68 3.86
C THR A 356 30.08 17.68 3.49
N SER A 357 31.33 17.99 3.84
CA SER A 357 32.42 17.01 3.71
C SER A 357 32.41 16.05 4.88
N HIS A 358 32.44 14.74 4.58
CA HIS A 358 32.46 13.69 5.59
C HIS A 358 33.83 12.99 5.59
N GLU A 359 34.38 12.71 6.78
CA GLU A 359 35.60 11.89 6.91
C GLU A 359 35.35 10.44 6.49
N GLN A 360 34.19 9.90 6.84
CA GLN A 360 33.71 8.59 6.41
C GLN A 360 32.57 8.75 5.41
N VAL A 361 32.76 8.18 4.23
CA VAL A 361 31.79 8.21 3.12
C VAL A 361 31.25 6.80 2.92
N ASP A 362 29.93 6.63 2.98
CA ASP A 362 29.27 5.36 2.68
C ASP A 362 28.95 5.24 1.19
N VAL A 363 28.57 6.36 0.55
CA VAL A 363 28.15 6.42 -0.86
C VAL A 363 28.89 7.53 -1.62
N SER A 364 29.38 7.23 -2.82
CA SER A 364 29.87 8.26 -3.75
C SER A 364 28.89 8.42 -4.91
N ILE A 365 28.32 9.61 -5.06
CA ILE A 365 27.42 9.96 -6.17
C ILE A 365 28.26 10.54 -7.30
N ILE A 366 28.27 9.88 -8.45
CA ILE A 366 29.06 10.23 -9.62
C ILE A 366 28.11 10.78 -10.70
N ILE A 367 28.34 12.02 -11.09
CA ILE A 367 27.52 12.76 -12.05
C ILE A 367 28.38 13.14 -13.25
N PRO A 368 28.27 12.42 -14.39
CA PRO A 368 28.91 12.85 -15.62
C PRO A 368 28.18 14.07 -16.20
N VAL A 369 28.93 15.06 -16.68
CA VAL A 369 28.38 16.32 -17.21
C VAL A 369 29.05 16.67 -18.53
N PHE A 370 28.24 17.11 -19.50
CA PHE A 370 28.72 17.80 -20.69
C PHE A 370 27.74 18.91 -21.06
N ASN A 371 28.14 20.16 -20.84
CA ASN A 371 27.30 21.35 -20.94
C ASN A 371 26.02 21.26 -20.06
N GLN A 372 25.01 22.06 -20.42
CA GLN A 372 23.67 22.06 -19.80
C GLN A 372 23.70 22.42 -18.31
N LEU A 373 24.48 23.45 -17.94
CA LEU A 373 24.65 23.90 -16.55
C LEU A 373 23.35 23.95 -15.73
N HIS A 374 22.25 24.42 -16.30
CA HIS A 374 20.97 24.55 -15.61
C HIS A 374 20.39 23.21 -15.13
N PHE A 375 20.58 22.12 -15.88
CA PHE A 375 20.23 20.77 -15.44
C PHE A 375 21.14 20.31 -14.30
N THR A 376 22.46 20.47 -14.47
CA THR A 376 23.45 20.11 -13.45
C THR A 376 23.17 20.83 -12.12
N GLN A 377 22.86 22.12 -12.16
CA GLN A 377 22.49 22.91 -10.98
C GLN A 377 21.21 22.40 -10.31
N ALA A 378 20.18 22.07 -11.09
CA ALA A 378 18.93 21.55 -10.57
C ALA A 378 19.11 20.15 -9.95
N CYS A 379 19.91 19.28 -10.58
CA CYS A 379 20.28 17.97 -10.06
C CYS A 379 20.99 18.10 -8.70
N LEU A 380 22.05 18.90 -8.63
CA LEU A 380 22.79 19.15 -7.39
C LEU A 380 21.90 19.78 -6.29
N ALA A 381 21.04 20.74 -6.65
CA ALA A 381 20.09 21.32 -5.70
C ALA A 381 19.08 20.28 -5.17
N SER A 382 18.61 19.35 -6.01
CA SER A 382 17.71 18.27 -5.60
C SER A 382 18.40 17.29 -4.63
N LEU A 383 19.69 16.99 -4.84
CA LEU A 383 20.50 16.19 -3.91
C LEU A 383 20.59 16.85 -2.54
N GLN A 384 20.88 18.14 -2.48
CA GLN A 384 20.96 18.89 -1.22
C GLN A 384 19.58 19.04 -0.55
N GLN A 385 18.50 19.15 -1.32
CA GLN A 385 17.14 19.24 -0.79
C GLN A 385 16.67 17.92 -0.15
N HIS A 386 17.07 16.79 -0.73
CA HIS A 386 16.63 15.46 -0.30
C HIS A 386 17.74 14.66 0.39
N GLN A 387 18.76 15.35 0.92
CA GLN A 387 19.79 14.76 1.76
C GLN A 387 19.16 14.27 3.07
N GLY A 388 19.26 12.97 3.33
CA GLY A 388 18.86 12.34 4.58
C GLY A 388 20.03 12.22 5.56
N ALA A 389 20.02 11.13 6.34
CA ALA A 389 21.09 10.83 7.30
C ALA A 389 22.30 10.10 6.66
N GLU A 390 22.24 9.81 5.36
CA GLU A 390 23.26 9.09 4.62
C GLU A 390 24.52 9.95 4.46
N ARG A 391 25.69 9.35 4.66
CA ARG A 391 26.99 10.01 4.48
C ARG A 391 27.46 9.79 3.05
N PHE A 392 27.30 10.80 2.20
CA PHE A 392 27.71 10.72 0.80
C PHE A 392 28.67 11.85 0.40
N GLU A 393 29.41 11.62 -0.68
CA GLU A 393 30.15 12.66 -1.40
C GLU A 393 29.60 12.79 -2.82
N VAL A 394 29.75 13.98 -3.41
CA VAL A 394 29.31 14.27 -4.78
C VAL A 394 30.52 14.51 -5.65
N ILE A 395 30.66 13.70 -6.70
CA ILE A 395 31.74 13.78 -7.69
C ILE A 395 31.12 14.18 -9.02
N VAL A 396 31.45 15.38 -9.50
CA VAL A 396 31.03 15.83 -10.83
C VAL A 396 32.18 15.64 -11.80
N VAL A 397 31.94 14.87 -12.86
CA VAL A 397 32.95 14.60 -13.90
C VAL A 397 32.55 15.33 -15.18
N ASP A 398 33.17 16.47 -15.40
CA ASP A 398 32.96 17.33 -16.55
C ASP A 398 33.76 16.83 -17.77
N ASP A 399 33.05 16.39 -18.81
CA ASP A 399 33.61 15.83 -20.03
C ASP A 399 33.97 16.90 -21.07
N CYS A 400 34.75 17.89 -20.65
CA CYS A 400 35.17 19.04 -21.45
C CYS A 400 34.01 19.96 -21.90
N SER A 401 33.15 20.35 -20.96
CA SER A 401 32.09 21.34 -21.19
C SER A 401 32.65 22.66 -21.74
N THR A 402 31.86 23.29 -22.60
CA THR A 402 32.14 24.55 -23.31
C THR A 402 31.20 25.70 -22.91
N ASP A 403 30.18 25.41 -22.11
CA ASP A 403 29.31 26.42 -21.48
C ASP A 403 29.88 26.87 -20.12
N ALA A 404 29.07 27.55 -19.30
CA ALA A 404 29.48 28.06 -17.99
C ALA A 404 29.64 26.98 -16.89
N THR A 405 29.53 25.69 -17.24
CA THR A 405 29.66 24.58 -16.28
C THR A 405 31.00 24.58 -15.54
N PRO A 406 32.16 24.73 -16.20
CA PRO A 406 33.44 24.66 -15.51
C PRO A 406 33.61 25.77 -14.48
N GLU A 407 33.20 26.99 -14.80
CA GLU A 407 33.31 28.13 -13.89
C GLU A 407 32.34 28.00 -12.71
N ALA A 408 31.11 27.55 -12.96
CA ALA A 408 30.06 27.48 -11.95
C ALA A 408 30.23 26.29 -10.99
N VAL A 409 30.55 25.10 -11.50
CA VAL A 409 30.57 23.86 -10.69
C VAL A 409 31.87 23.69 -9.91
N SER A 410 33.02 24.10 -10.48
CA SER A 410 34.33 23.97 -9.81
C SER A 410 34.46 24.77 -8.52
N GLN A 411 33.60 25.79 -8.34
CA GLN A 411 33.59 26.66 -7.17
C GLN A 411 32.59 26.21 -6.09
N LEU A 412 31.80 25.14 -6.32
CA LEU A 412 30.78 24.70 -5.38
C LEU A 412 31.38 24.02 -4.13
N PRO A 413 31.09 24.50 -2.91
CA PRO A 413 31.58 23.88 -1.69
C PRO A 413 31.12 22.43 -1.53
N GLY A 414 32.07 21.53 -1.25
CA GLY A 414 31.80 20.11 -1.00
C GLY A 414 31.61 19.24 -2.24
N VAL A 415 31.65 19.82 -3.45
CA VAL A 415 31.66 19.07 -4.71
C VAL A 415 33.10 18.72 -5.09
N ILE A 416 33.35 17.44 -5.39
CA ILE A 416 34.61 16.98 -5.99
C ILE A 416 34.47 17.13 -7.50
N TYR A 417 35.07 18.19 -8.05
CA TYR A 417 35.00 18.48 -9.47
C TYR A 417 36.22 17.89 -10.21
N LEU A 418 35.96 17.01 -11.17
CA LEU A 418 36.93 16.40 -12.07
C LEU A 418 36.63 16.86 -13.49
N ARG A 419 37.64 17.18 -14.29
CA ARG A 419 37.46 17.60 -15.68
C ARG A 419 38.34 16.81 -16.62
N ASN A 420 37.75 16.24 -17.67
CA ASN A 420 38.48 15.58 -18.74
C ASN A 420 39.04 16.62 -19.72
N GLU A 421 40.21 16.32 -20.29
CA GLU A 421 40.87 17.19 -21.29
C GLU A 421 40.19 17.11 -22.67
N ILE A 422 39.56 15.97 -22.97
CA ILE A 422 38.84 15.69 -24.22
C ILE A 422 37.47 15.10 -23.90
N ASN A 423 36.48 15.38 -24.74
CA ASN A 423 35.16 14.74 -24.65
C ASN A 423 35.30 13.23 -24.94
N SER A 424 35.30 12.45 -23.86
CA SER A 424 35.56 11.01 -23.82
C SER A 424 34.28 10.18 -23.68
N GLY A 425 33.13 10.84 -23.56
CA GLY A 425 31.81 10.26 -23.43
C GLY A 425 31.46 9.78 -22.03
N PHE A 426 30.20 9.39 -21.87
CA PHE A 426 29.58 8.96 -20.61
C PHE A 426 30.40 7.90 -19.87
N ILE A 427 30.79 6.84 -20.59
CA ILE A 427 31.49 5.68 -20.04
C ILE A 427 32.82 6.07 -19.37
N ALA A 428 33.63 6.89 -20.06
CA ALA A 428 34.92 7.32 -19.55
C ALA A 428 34.76 8.19 -18.30
N SER A 429 33.80 9.12 -18.33
CA SER A 429 33.50 10.00 -17.20
C SER A 429 33.02 9.23 -15.96
N CYS A 430 32.12 8.26 -16.13
CA CYS A 430 31.66 7.41 -15.04
C CYS A 430 32.79 6.57 -14.45
N ASN A 431 33.61 5.92 -15.28
CA ASN A 431 34.74 5.11 -14.80
C ASN A 431 35.80 5.97 -14.08
N CYS A 432 36.09 7.17 -14.58
CA CYS A 432 36.99 8.13 -13.93
C CYS A 432 36.48 8.56 -12.55
N GLY A 433 35.18 8.90 -12.46
CA GLY A 433 34.55 9.22 -11.18
C GLY A 433 34.59 8.05 -10.18
N ALA A 434 34.35 6.83 -10.66
CA ALA A 434 34.39 5.61 -9.85
C ALA A 434 35.78 5.31 -9.27
N GLU A 435 36.85 5.62 -10.03
CA GLU A 435 38.22 5.49 -9.56
C GLU A 435 38.51 6.42 -8.37
N LYS A 436 38.01 7.66 -8.42
CA LYS A 436 38.23 8.68 -7.38
C LYS A 436 37.29 8.56 -6.18
N ALA A 437 36.20 7.81 -6.32
CA ALA A 437 35.21 7.59 -5.27
C ALA A 437 35.80 6.93 -4.01
N ARG A 438 35.39 7.37 -2.83
CA ARG A 438 35.79 6.82 -1.52
C ARG A 438 34.73 5.93 -0.89
N GLY A 439 33.47 6.07 -1.31
CA GLY A 439 32.32 5.35 -0.78
C GLY A 439 32.39 3.84 -1.01
N LYS A 440 31.77 3.09 -0.10
CA LYS A 440 31.57 1.64 -0.25
C LYS A 440 30.63 1.33 -1.43
N TYR A 441 29.67 2.20 -1.68
CA TYR A 441 28.74 2.11 -2.80
C TYR A 441 28.96 3.27 -3.76
N LEU A 442 28.81 2.98 -5.05
CA LEU A 442 28.80 3.96 -6.13
C LEU A 442 27.36 4.18 -6.57
N VAL A 443 26.98 5.44 -6.75
CA VAL A 443 25.73 5.81 -7.41
C VAL A 443 26.07 6.53 -8.70
N PHE A 444 25.59 6.02 -9.82
CA PHE A 444 25.63 6.74 -11.10
C PHE A 444 24.32 7.48 -11.28
N LEU A 445 24.41 8.80 -11.49
CA LEU A 445 23.28 9.69 -11.60
C LEU A 445 23.52 10.67 -12.75
N ASN A 446 22.61 10.72 -13.73
CA ASN A 446 22.73 11.69 -14.82
C ASN A 446 22.48 13.12 -14.32
N ASN A 447 23.10 14.10 -14.97
CA ASN A 447 22.97 15.52 -14.61
C ASN A 447 21.59 16.11 -14.94
N ASP A 448 20.80 15.46 -15.78
CA ASP A 448 19.43 15.83 -16.16
C ASP A 448 18.37 15.07 -15.33
N THR A 449 18.68 14.84 -14.05
CA THR A 449 17.80 14.17 -13.09
C THR A 449 17.44 15.06 -11.91
N LEU A 450 16.28 14.81 -11.30
CA LEU A 450 15.89 15.35 -10.00
C LEU A 450 15.49 14.20 -9.08
N VAL A 451 16.20 14.07 -7.98
CA VAL A 451 15.90 13.02 -6.99
C VAL A 451 14.72 13.42 -6.12
N ARG A 452 14.01 12.45 -5.54
CA ARG A 452 12.91 12.69 -4.59
C ARG A 452 13.26 12.27 -3.17
N ALA A 453 12.44 12.69 -2.21
CA ALA A 453 12.61 12.34 -0.80
C ALA A 453 12.74 10.83 -0.60
N GLY A 454 13.75 10.39 0.15
CA GLY A 454 13.97 8.99 0.50
C GLY A 454 14.66 8.14 -0.58
N TRP A 455 14.99 8.69 -1.75
CA TRP A 455 15.52 7.90 -2.87
C TRP A 455 16.80 7.14 -2.52
N LEU A 456 17.80 7.84 -1.96
CA LEU A 456 19.10 7.27 -1.64
C LEU A 456 18.99 6.23 -0.53
N LYS A 457 18.15 6.51 0.48
CA LYS A 457 17.85 5.58 1.56
C LYS A 457 17.27 4.28 1.02
N ALA A 458 16.29 4.36 0.11
CA ALA A 458 15.65 3.19 -0.45
C ALA A 458 16.65 2.32 -1.25
N LEU A 459 17.55 2.92 -2.02
CA LEU A 459 18.63 2.18 -2.70
C LEU A 459 19.58 1.52 -1.69
N PHE A 460 20.02 2.28 -0.69
CA PHE A 460 21.00 1.83 0.31
C PHE A 460 20.45 0.70 1.20
N ASP A 461 19.24 0.87 1.75
CA ASP A 461 18.58 -0.13 2.60
C ASP A 461 18.36 -1.45 1.85
N THR A 462 18.11 -1.39 0.53
CA THR A 462 17.89 -2.60 -0.28
C THR A 462 19.10 -3.54 -0.22
N PHE A 463 20.34 -3.03 -0.13
CA PHE A 463 21.52 -3.90 0.02
C PHE A 463 21.62 -4.58 1.40
N ALA A 464 20.99 -4.00 2.43
CA ALA A 464 20.90 -4.63 3.75
C ALA A 464 19.79 -5.69 3.80
N GLU A 465 18.66 -5.43 3.13
CA GLU A 465 17.50 -6.32 3.10
C GLU A 465 17.65 -7.48 2.10
N GLU A 466 18.37 -7.29 0.99
CA GLU A 466 18.65 -8.31 -0.03
C GLU A 466 20.18 -8.50 -0.19
N PRO A 467 20.82 -9.36 0.62
CA PRO A 467 22.27 -9.58 0.57
C PRO A 467 22.81 -10.08 -0.78
N GLY A 468 21.94 -10.61 -1.66
CA GLY A 468 22.28 -11.02 -3.02
C GLY A 468 22.24 -9.89 -4.07
N ALA A 469 21.88 -8.66 -3.69
CA ALA A 469 21.82 -7.52 -4.60
C ALA A 469 23.21 -7.10 -5.08
N GLY A 470 23.39 -6.98 -6.39
CA GLY A 470 24.58 -6.41 -7.03
C GLY A 470 24.34 -5.01 -7.58
N ILE A 471 23.19 -4.77 -8.20
CA ILE A 471 22.74 -3.45 -8.65
C ILE A 471 21.35 -3.19 -8.10
N VAL A 472 21.09 -1.96 -7.65
CA VAL A 472 19.75 -1.48 -7.31
C VAL A 472 19.46 -0.20 -8.10
N GLY A 473 18.45 -0.22 -8.96
CA GLY A 473 18.02 0.93 -9.77
C GLY A 473 16.77 1.62 -9.25
N ALA A 474 16.66 2.92 -9.53
CA ALA A 474 15.52 3.74 -9.18
C ALA A 474 14.33 3.56 -10.16
N LYS A 475 13.12 3.94 -9.71
CA LYS A 475 12.00 4.29 -10.57
C LYS A 475 12.27 5.61 -11.26
N LEU A 476 12.27 5.59 -12.59
CA LEU A 476 12.39 6.79 -13.39
C LEU A 476 11.02 7.25 -13.84
N VAL A 477 10.75 8.55 -13.66
CA VAL A 477 9.53 9.20 -14.12
C VAL A 477 9.87 10.41 -14.98
N TYR A 478 9.05 10.69 -15.97
CA TYR A 478 9.17 11.89 -16.78
C TYR A 478 8.76 13.14 -15.98
N PRO A 479 9.22 14.34 -16.37
CA PRO A 479 8.81 15.60 -15.76
C PRO A 479 7.30 15.85 -15.81
N ASP A 480 6.59 15.25 -16.78
CA ASP A 480 5.13 15.33 -16.90
C ASP A 480 4.37 14.35 -15.98
N GLY A 481 5.10 13.56 -15.19
CA GLY A 481 4.55 12.61 -14.21
C GLY A 481 4.26 11.21 -14.76
N ARG A 482 4.49 10.93 -16.05
CA ARG A 482 4.36 9.57 -16.60
C ARG A 482 5.54 8.70 -16.21
N LEU A 483 5.33 7.39 -16.12
CA LEU A 483 6.37 6.42 -15.87
C LEU A 483 7.34 6.38 -17.06
N GLN A 484 8.65 6.40 -16.78
CA GLN A 484 9.69 6.24 -17.80
C GLN A 484 10.27 4.83 -17.76
N GLU A 485 10.60 4.35 -16.56
CA GLU A 485 11.21 3.04 -16.37
C GLU A 485 10.87 2.47 -14.99
N ALA A 486 10.31 1.26 -14.99
CA ALA A 486 10.16 0.43 -13.81
C ALA A 486 11.07 -0.82 -13.91
N GLY A 487 12.35 -0.57 -14.24
CA GLY A 487 13.32 -1.57 -14.66
C GLY A 487 13.26 -1.93 -16.15
N GLY A 488 14.40 -2.36 -16.68
CA GLY A 488 14.59 -2.72 -18.07
C GLY A 488 14.44 -4.21 -18.33
N ILE A 489 13.94 -4.54 -19.53
CA ILE A 489 13.79 -5.90 -20.07
C ILE A 489 14.65 -6.01 -21.32
N ILE A 490 15.38 -7.12 -21.45
CA ILE A 490 16.12 -7.47 -22.67
C ILE A 490 15.47 -8.68 -23.32
N TRP A 491 15.05 -8.49 -24.56
CA TRP A 491 14.42 -9.53 -25.37
C TRP A 491 15.46 -10.45 -26.01
N GLN A 492 15.00 -11.59 -26.52
CA GLN A 492 15.84 -12.59 -27.21
C GLN A 492 16.62 -12.03 -28.40
N ASP A 493 16.12 -10.98 -29.07
CA ASP A 493 16.79 -10.28 -30.18
C ASP A 493 17.74 -9.16 -29.73
N ALA A 494 18.06 -9.12 -28.44
CA ALA A 494 18.83 -8.10 -27.75
C ALA A 494 18.18 -6.71 -27.69
N SER A 495 16.95 -6.52 -28.17
CA SER A 495 16.27 -5.22 -28.02
C SER A 495 15.92 -4.97 -26.55
N GLY A 496 16.08 -3.71 -26.11
CA GLY A 496 15.74 -3.28 -24.75
C GLY A 496 14.38 -2.61 -24.67
N TRP A 497 13.67 -2.82 -23.57
CA TRP A 497 12.39 -2.19 -23.30
C TRP A 497 12.28 -1.77 -21.83
N ASN A 498 11.92 -0.50 -21.62
CA ASN A 498 11.69 0.05 -20.28
C ASN A 498 10.25 -0.31 -19.87
N TYR A 499 10.12 -1.14 -18.83
CA TYR A 499 8.82 -1.65 -18.42
C TYR A 499 7.93 -0.51 -17.89
N GLY A 500 6.70 -0.44 -18.40
CA GLY A 500 5.70 0.56 -18.03
C GLY A 500 5.91 1.95 -18.65
N LYS A 501 6.80 2.09 -19.65
CA LYS A 501 7.05 3.38 -20.32
C LYS A 501 5.74 4.04 -20.78
N PHE A 502 5.58 5.32 -20.42
CA PHE A 502 4.41 6.19 -20.64
C PHE A 502 3.14 5.84 -19.85
N ASP A 503 3.18 4.83 -18.97
CA ASP A 503 2.04 4.46 -18.15
C ASP A 503 1.97 5.29 -16.84
N ASP A 504 0.96 5.04 -16.02
CA ASP A 504 0.84 5.63 -14.68
C ASP A 504 1.82 4.97 -13.69
N PRO A 505 2.77 5.72 -13.10
CA PRO A 505 3.80 5.17 -12.21
C PRO A 505 3.26 4.65 -10.86
N LYS A 506 1.99 4.95 -10.53
CA LYS A 506 1.34 4.56 -9.27
C LYS A 506 0.57 3.25 -9.34
N LYS A 507 0.50 2.60 -10.51
CA LYS A 507 -0.15 1.28 -10.67
C LYS A 507 0.54 0.19 -9.84
N PRO A 508 -0.20 -0.75 -9.20
CA PRO A 508 0.35 -1.81 -8.36
C PRO A 508 1.54 -2.57 -8.96
N GLU A 509 1.48 -2.92 -10.24
CA GLU A 509 2.49 -3.72 -10.94
C GLU A 509 3.88 -3.04 -11.02
N TYR A 510 3.95 -1.72 -10.80
CA TYR A 510 5.20 -0.94 -10.81
C TYR A 510 5.67 -0.54 -9.41
N ASN A 511 4.98 -0.98 -8.36
CA ASN A 511 5.18 -0.49 -6.99
C ASN A 511 5.60 -1.59 -6.02
N TYR A 512 6.43 -2.54 -6.43
CA TYR A 512 7.12 -3.45 -5.51
C TYR A 512 8.54 -3.76 -6.01
N LEU A 513 9.45 -4.09 -5.07
CA LEU A 513 10.81 -4.51 -5.38
C LEU A 513 10.80 -5.77 -6.24
N ARG A 514 11.56 -5.77 -7.34
CA ARG A 514 11.66 -6.93 -8.23
C ARG A 514 13.05 -7.06 -8.85
N GLU A 515 13.38 -8.28 -9.26
CA GLU A 515 14.52 -8.53 -10.12
C GLU A 515 14.20 -8.12 -11.57
N VAL A 516 15.16 -7.50 -12.25
CA VAL A 516 15.03 -6.99 -13.62
C VAL A 516 16.31 -7.27 -14.41
N ASP A 517 16.26 -7.17 -15.74
CA ASP A 517 17.41 -7.50 -16.57
C ASP A 517 18.52 -6.44 -16.47
N TYR A 518 18.12 -5.17 -16.41
CA TYR A 518 19.01 -4.03 -16.20
C TYR A 518 18.23 -2.86 -15.57
N CYS A 519 18.98 -1.87 -15.09
CA CYS A 519 18.46 -0.56 -14.73
C CYS A 519 19.30 0.49 -15.45
N SER A 520 18.66 1.55 -15.95
CA SER A 520 19.37 2.62 -16.63
C SER A 520 20.39 3.29 -15.71
N ALA A 521 21.59 3.57 -16.23
CA ALA A 521 22.63 4.32 -15.48
C ALA A 521 22.26 5.79 -15.20
N ALA A 522 21.04 6.21 -15.57
CA ALA A 522 20.45 7.47 -15.15
C ALA A 522 20.29 7.59 -13.63
N ALA A 523 20.02 6.48 -12.92
CA ALA A 523 20.01 6.42 -11.46
C ALA A 523 20.11 4.97 -10.95
N LEU A 524 21.32 4.49 -10.66
CA LEU A 524 21.55 3.17 -10.06
C LEU A 524 22.66 3.18 -9.01
N MET A 525 22.62 2.22 -8.09
CA MET A 525 23.62 1.99 -7.06
C MET A 525 24.27 0.60 -7.22
N ILE A 526 25.59 0.52 -7.01
CA ILE A 526 26.39 -0.72 -7.06
C ILE A 526 27.50 -0.70 -5.99
N PRO A 527 27.84 -1.80 -5.32
CA PRO A 527 29.02 -1.86 -4.45
C PRO A 527 30.31 -1.59 -5.25
N LYS A 528 31.16 -0.70 -4.76
CA LYS A 528 32.40 -0.31 -5.44
C LYS A 528 33.28 -1.52 -5.79
N ALA A 529 33.49 -2.41 -4.82
CA ALA A 529 34.27 -3.63 -5.01
C ALA A 529 33.70 -4.54 -6.11
N LEU A 530 32.37 -4.58 -6.27
CA LEU A 530 31.74 -5.36 -7.34
C LEU A 530 31.94 -4.68 -8.70
N PHE A 531 31.74 -3.37 -8.77
CA PHE A 531 31.99 -2.58 -9.99
C PHE A 531 33.43 -2.76 -10.50
N GLU A 532 34.42 -2.73 -9.61
CA GLU A 532 35.83 -2.98 -9.94
C GLU A 532 36.07 -4.42 -10.42
N ASN A 533 35.46 -5.40 -9.75
CA ASN A 533 35.58 -6.82 -10.11
C ASN A 533 35.05 -7.10 -11.53
N VAL A 534 33.88 -6.53 -11.87
CA VAL A 534 33.29 -6.66 -13.23
C VAL A 534 33.91 -5.70 -14.26
N ARG A 535 34.97 -4.97 -13.88
CA ARG A 535 35.75 -4.04 -14.72
C ARG A 535 34.94 -2.83 -15.24
N GLY A 536 33.95 -2.39 -14.46
CA GLY A 536 33.19 -1.17 -14.71
C GLY A 536 32.40 -1.15 -16.03
N PHE A 537 32.09 0.05 -16.52
CA PHE A 537 31.44 0.24 -17.81
C PHE A 537 32.42 -0.07 -18.94
N ASP A 538 31.98 -0.88 -19.91
CA ASP A 538 32.86 -1.38 -20.98
C ASP A 538 32.97 -0.37 -22.13
N SER A 539 34.19 0.06 -22.45
CA SER A 539 34.46 1.06 -23.48
C SER A 539 34.09 0.62 -24.90
N ARG A 540 33.81 -0.66 -25.14
CA ARG A 540 33.25 -1.16 -26.42
C ARG A 540 31.91 -0.53 -26.78
N TYR A 541 31.17 -0.02 -25.80
CA TYR A 541 29.88 0.65 -26.00
C TYR A 541 29.99 2.17 -26.11
N ALA A 542 31.20 2.74 -26.13
CA ALA A 542 31.38 4.18 -26.26
C ALA A 542 30.78 4.70 -27.60
N PRO A 543 30.17 5.89 -27.61
CA PRO A 543 30.03 6.86 -26.51
C PRO A 543 28.86 6.60 -25.52
N GLY A 544 28.01 5.59 -25.74
CA GLY A 544 26.91 5.21 -24.86
C GLY A 544 25.88 4.29 -25.55
N TYR A 545 24.80 3.96 -24.83
CA TYR A 545 23.84 2.86 -25.08
C TYR A 545 24.43 1.45 -24.91
N TYR A 546 23.72 0.61 -24.14
CA TYR A 546 24.06 -0.78 -23.73
C TYR A 546 25.19 -0.93 -22.70
N GLU A 547 25.85 0.13 -22.26
CA GLU A 547 26.86 0.08 -21.19
C GLU A 547 26.29 -0.36 -19.84
N ASP A 548 25.08 0.11 -19.52
CA ASP A 548 24.34 -0.23 -18.30
C ASP A 548 23.78 -1.66 -18.36
N THR A 549 23.29 -2.04 -19.54
CA THR A 549 22.78 -3.38 -19.83
C THR A 549 23.91 -4.41 -19.75
N ASP A 550 25.07 -4.12 -20.33
CA ASP A 550 26.26 -4.98 -20.25
C ASP A 550 26.77 -5.08 -18.81
N LEU A 551 26.83 -3.96 -18.07
CA LEU A 551 27.18 -3.97 -16.65
C LEU A 551 26.23 -4.89 -15.84
N ALA A 552 24.92 -4.77 -16.06
CA ALA A 552 23.92 -5.60 -15.40
C ALA A 552 24.08 -7.09 -15.71
N PHE A 553 24.38 -7.45 -16.97
CA PHE A 553 24.63 -8.83 -17.37
C PHE A 553 25.93 -9.38 -16.76
N LYS A 554 27.02 -8.59 -16.70
CA LYS A 554 28.26 -8.98 -15.99
C LYS A 554 28.04 -9.22 -14.50
N VAL A 555 27.22 -8.39 -13.85
CA VAL A 555 26.85 -8.54 -12.44
C VAL A 555 26.03 -9.82 -12.22
N ARG A 556 25.06 -10.10 -13.11
CA ARG A 556 24.25 -11.33 -13.08
C ARG A 556 25.09 -12.58 -13.31
N GLN A 557 25.99 -12.56 -14.30
CA GLN A 557 26.94 -13.64 -14.54
C GLN A 557 27.86 -13.91 -13.33
N SER A 558 28.14 -12.89 -12.52
CA SER A 558 28.90 -13.01 -11.26
C SER A 558 28.08 -13.54 -10.08
N GLY A 559 26.83 -13.94 -10.28
CA GLY A 559 25.96 -14.54 -9.26
C GLY A 559 25.17 -13.55 -8.41
N TYR A 560 25.19 -12.25 -8.75
CA TYR A 560 24.43 -11.22 -8.05
C TYR A 560 23.13 -10.85 -8.79
N LYS A 561 22.17 -10.31 -8.05
CA LYS A 561 20.88 -9.85 -8.60
C LYS A 561 20.93 -8.40 -9.06
N VAL A 562 20.10 -8.07 -10.04
CA VAL A 562 19.84 -6.68 -10.45
C VAL A 562 18.41 -6.37 -10.05
N LEU A 563 18.23 -5.42 -9.14
CA LEU A 563 16.96 -5.14 -8.49
C LEU A 563 16.46 -3.75 -8.86
N TYR A 564 15.16 -3.63 -9.02
CA TYR A 564 14.44 -2.38 -9.18
C TYR A 564 13.74 -2.01 -7.87
N GLN A 565 14.06 -0.84 -7.29
CA GLN A 565 13.47 -0.36 -6.04
C GLN A 565 12.50 0.81 -6.29
N PRO A 566 11.17 0.58 -6.32
CA PRO A 566 10.19 1.61 -6.67
C PRO A 566 10.08 2.76 -5.67
N LEU A 567 10.51 2.56 -4.42
CA LEU A 567 10.53 3.62 -3.41
C LEU A 567 11.69 4.61 -3.62
N SER A 568 12.65 4.28 -4.48
CA SER A 568 13.62 5.24 -4.99
C SER A 568 13.10 5.87 -6.26
N GLU A 569 12.48 7.06 -6.16
CA GLU A 569 11.93 7.77 -7.32
C GLU A 569 12.83 8.92 -7.78
N VAL A 570 13.12 8.97 -9.08
CA VAL A 570 13.94 10.00 -9.74
C VAL A 570 13.21 10.49 -10.98
N ILE A 571 13.09 11.82 -11.11
CA ILE A 571 12.59 12.46 -12.34
C ILE A 571 13.76 12.57 -13.31
N HIS A 572 13.60 12.19 -14.58
CA HIS A 572 14.66 12.22 -15.57
C HIS A 572 14.19 12.86 -16.89
N TYR A 573 14.93 13.86 -17.37
CA TYR A 573 14.61 14.68 -18.54
C TYR A 573 15.20 14.08 -19.84
N GLU A 574 14.87 12.82 -20.13
CA GLU A 574 15.43 12.01 -21.23
C GLU A 574 15.71 12.79 -22.53
N GLY A 575 16.97 12.75 -22.99
CA GLY A 575 17.35 13.35 -24.27
C GLY A 575 17.58 14.87 -24.24
N ALA A 576 17.44 15.53 -23.09
CA ALA A 576 17.79 16.95 -22.92
C ALA A 576 19.30 17.21 -23.08
N THR A 577 20.13 16.21 -22.75
CA THR A 577 21.60 16.27 -22.81
C THR A 577 22.19 15.43 -23.95
N GLY A 578 21.53 14.33 -24.34
CA GLY A 578 22.00 13.37 -25.35
C GLY A 578 21.46 13.54 -26.78
N GLY A 579 20.52 14.48 -27.01
CA GLY A 579 19.90 14.72 -28.31
C GLY A 579 18.78 13.73 -28.69
N THR A 580 17.77 14.20 -29.44
CA THR A 580 16.58 13.41 -29.82
C THR A 580 16.59 12.88 -31.26
N ASP A 581 17.59 13.23 -32.05
CA ASP A 581 17.68 12.90 -33.47
C ASP A 581 18.28 11.48 -33.69
N LEU A 582 17.63 10.67 -34.54
CA LEU A 582 18.05 9.31 -34.90
C LEU A 582 19.07 9.32 -36.06
N LEU A 583 19.18 10.42 -36.80
CA LEU A 583 20.08 10.57 -37.95
C LEU A 583 21.37 11.35 -37.62
N ALA A 584 21.41 12.02 -36.46
CA ALA A 584 22.60 12.69 -35.93
C ALA A 584 22.67 12.57 -34.39
N GLY A 585 23.83 12.20 -33.84
CA GLY A 585 24.07 12.10 -32.40
C GLY A 585 24.26 10.68 -31.86
N THR A 586 24.36 10.57 -30.54
CA THR A 586 24.72 9.35 -29.78
C THR A 586 23.74 8.17 -30.03
N LYS A 587 22.47 8.43 -30.41
CA LYS A 587 21.45 7.39 -30.67
C LYS A 587 21.75 6.46 -31.84
N LYS A 588 22.55 6.87 -32.84
CA LYS A 588 23.01 5.98 -33.92
C LYS A 588 23.78 4.76 -33.38
N TYR A 589 24.45 4.92 -32.25
CA TYR A 589 25.20 3.84 -31.62
C TYR A 589 24.29 2.78 -30.99
N GLN A 590 23.00 3.05 -30.77
CA GLN A 590 22.08 2.07 -30.18
C GLN A 590 21.97 0.79 -31.02
N ASP A 591 21.87 0.89 -32.35
CA ASP A 591 21.80 -0.29 -33.24
C ASP A 591 23.14 -1.04 -33.34
N ILE A 592 24.25 -0.28 -33.39
CA ILE A 592 25.61 -0.82 -33.45
C ILE A 592 25.92 -1.58 -32.14
N ASN A 593 25.64 -0.93 -31.01
CA ASN A 593 25.88 -1.47 -29.69
C ASN A 593 24.91 -2.61 -29.34
N ARG A 594 23.66 -2.58 -29.81
CA ARG A 594 22.78 -3.75 -29.75
C ARG A 594 23.42 -4.96 -30.44
N SER A 595 23.99 -4.76 -31.63
CA SER A 595 24.64 -5.83 -32.37
C SER A 595 25.89 -6.36 -31.66
N ASN A 596 26.66 -5.49 -31.01
CA ASN A 596 27.81 -5.87 -30.20
C ASN A 596 27.40 -6.64 -28.94
N PHE A 597 26.36 -6.16 -28.24
CA PHE A 597 25.77 -6.80 -27.08
C PHE A 597 25.21 -8.18 -27.44
N ALA A 598 24.47 -8.28 -28.56
CA ALA A 598 23.92 -9.53 -29.06
C ALA A 598 25.00 -10.60 -29.30
N LYS A 599 26.16 -10.19 -29.81
CA LYS A 599 27.31 -11.09 -29.99
C LYS A 599 27.95 -11.48 -28.66
N ALA A 600 28.08 -10.54 -27.73
CA ALA A 600 28.72 -10.78 -26.43
C ALA A 600 27.89 -11.71 -25.53
N TRP A 601 26.56 -11.61 -25.60
CA TRP A 601 25.62 -12.31 -24.72
C TRP A 601 24.74 -13.32 -25.45
N ALA A 602 25.19 -13.82 -26.62
CA ALA A 602 24.40 -14.69 -27.50
C ALA A 602 23.80 -15.89 -26.75
N ASP A 603 24.60 -16.56 -25.91
CA ASP A 603 24.16 -17.73 -25.15
C ASP A 603 23.07 -17.38 -24.13
N GLU A 604 23.21 -16.29 -23.38
CA GLU A 604 22.21 -15.86 -22.41
C GLU A 604 20.92 -15.39 -23.10
N LEU A 605 21.04 -14.69 -24.22
CA LEU A 605 19.91 -14.20 -25.00
C LEU A 605 19.01 -15.35 -25.51
N THR A 606 19.56 -16.54 -25.77
CA THR A 606 18.74 -17.71 -26.17
C THR A 606 17.67 -18.08 -25.13
N THR A 607 17.92 -17.76 -23.86
CA THR A 607 17.02 -18.05 -22.73
C THR A 607 16.01 -16.93 -22.45
N LYS A 608 16.17 -15.76 -23.10
CA LYS A 608 15.29 -14.60 -22.91
C LYS A 608 13.96 -14.79 -23.63
N PRO A 609 12.88 -14.13 -23.16
CA PRO A 609 11.59 -14.17 -23.82
C PRO A 609 11.63 -13.52 -25.21
N VAL A 610 10.72 -13.97 -26.08
CA VAL A 610 10.48 -13.32 -27.37
C VAL A 610 9.90 -11.93 -27.13
N SER A 611 10.28 -10.97 -27.97
CA SER A 611 9.85 -9.58 -27.86
C SER A 611 8.33 -9.46 -27.71
N GLY A 612 7.90 -8.74 -26.67
CA GLY A 612 6.50 -8.49 -26.33
C GLY A 612 5.86 -9.51 -25.37
N ASP A 613 6.51 -10.63 -25.06
CA ASP A 613 6.01 -11.58 -24.05
C ASP A 613 6.40 -11.16 -22.63
N VAL A 614 5.45 -10.59 -21.89
CA VAL A 614 5.63 -10.17 -20.49
C VAL A 614 5.15 -11.20 -19.47
N SER A 615 4.77 -12.41 -19.89
CA SER A 615 4.23 -13.45 -19.00
C SER A 615 5.22 -13.88 -17.92
N PHE A 616 6.54 -13.76 -18.19
CA PHE A 616 7.59 -14.09 -17.23
C PHE A 616 7.60 -13.20 -15.99
N LEU A 617 7.10 -11.95 -16.08
CA LEU A 617 6.98 -11.05 -14.93
C LEU A 617 5.99 -11.57 -13.87
N ARG A 618 5.11 -12.49 -14.27
CA ARG A 618 4.12 -13.14 -13.40
C ARG A 618 4.58 -14.49 -12.85
N LYS A 619 5.85 -14.87 -13.09
CA LYS A 619 6.42 -16.12 -12.58
C LYS A 619 7.08 -15.91 -11.21
N PRO A 620 7.11 -16.94 -10.36
CA PRO A 620 7.87 -16.92 -9.11
C PRO A 620 9.38 -16.74 -9.32
N ARG A 621 10.10 -16.31 -8.27
CA ARG A 621 11.56 -16.03 -8.33
C ARG A 621 12.40 -17.27 -8.59
N ASN A 622 11.89 -18.46 -8.28
CA ASN A 622 12.58 -19.73 -8.56
C ASN A 622 11.59 -20.76 -9.14
N SER A 623 12.12 -21.82 -9.75
CA SER A 623 11.31 -22.83 -10.45
C SER A 623 10.39 -23.66 -9.55
N SER A 624 10.72 -23.76 -8.25
CA SER A 624 9.87 -24.40 -7.23
C SER A 624 8.82 -23.47 -6.64
N GLY A 625 8.95 -22.16 -6.90
CA GLY A 625 8.12 -21.12 -6.33
C GLY A 625 6.68 -21.23 -6.80
N LYS A 626 5.80 -20.52 -6.11
CA LYS A 626 4.35 -20.52 -6.34
C LYS A 626 3.86 -19.09 -6.43
N ASN A 627 2.81 -18.86 -7.19
CA ASN A 627 2.05 -17.62 -7.19
C ASN A 627 0.99 -17.71 -6.08
N ILE A 628 1.15 -16.89 -5.04
CA ILE A 628 0.31 -16.91 -3.85
C ILE A 628 -0.44 -15.58 -3.73
N LEU A 629 -1.77 -15.67 -3.71
CA LEU A 629 -2.63 -14.55 -3.37
C LEU A 629 -3.00 -14.61 -1.89
N VAL A 630 -2.87 -13.50 -1.18
CA VAL A 630 -3.30 -13.37 0.21
C VAL A 630 -4.35 -12.27 0.33
N ILE A 631 -5.49 -12.60 0.93
CA ILE A 631 -6.59 -11.66 1.18
C ILE A 631 -6.86 -11.61 2.68
N ASP A 632 -6.74 -10.41 3.27
CA ASP A 632 -7.05 -10.13 4.67
C ASP A 632 -7.86 -8.82 4.78
N HIS A 633 -8.42 -8.53 5.94
CA HIS A 633 -9.31 -7.39 6.18
C HIS A 633 -8.70 -6.01 5.86
N HIS A 634 -7.45 -5.77 6.26
CA HIS A 634 -6.68 -4.56 5.96
C HIS A 634 -5.19 -4.90 5.85
N LEU A 635 -4.37 -3.93 5.42
CA LEU A 635 -2.91 -4.08 5.42
C LEU A 635 -2.40 -4.49 6.81
N PRO A 636 -1.49 -5.46 6.93
CA PRO A 636 -0.89 -5.78 8.22
C PRO A 636 -0.26 -4.54 8.84
N MET A 637 -0.68 -4.20 10.06
CA MET A 637 -0.12 -3.12 10.88
C MET A 637 0.52 -3.72 12.15
N PRO A 638 1.78 -4.19 12.08
CA PRO A 638 2.40 -4.96 13.17
C PRO A 638 2.49 -4.23 14.52
N ASP A 639 2.40 -2.90 14.52
CA ASP A 639 2.39 -2.07 15.72
C ASP A 639 1.00 -1.90 16.36
N LYS A 640 -0.05 -2.49 15.77
CA LYS A 640 -1.46 -2.37 16.23
C LYS A 640 -2.02 -3.65 16.82
N ASP A 641 -1.76 -4.80 16.24
CA ASP A 641 -2.33 -6.08 16.69
C ASP A 641 -1.47 -7.31 16.36
N ALA A 642 -1.64 -8.37 17.14
CA ALA A 642 -0.86 -9.60 17.01
C ALA A 642 -1.15 -10.37 15.70
N GLY A 643 -2.37 -10.26 15.16
CA GLY A 643 -2.72 -10.89 13.88
C GLY A 643 -1.94 -10.24 12.73
N SER A 644 -1.80 -8.92 12.76
CA SER A 644 -0.97 -8.16 11.82
C SER A 644 0.52 -8.52 11.91
N VAL A 645 1.08 -8.71 13.11
CA VAL A 645 2.47 -9.20 13.28
C VAL A 645 2.65 -10.54 12.58
N ARG A 646 1.76 -11.50 12.84
CA ARG A 646 1.80 -12.83 12.22
C ARG A 646 1.67 -12.75 10.70
N MET A 647 0.68 -12.02 10.18
CA MET A 647 0.47 -11.91 8.73
C MET A 647 1.66 -11.24 8.03
N PHE A 648 2.23 -10.18 8.62
CA PHE A 648 3.43 -9.54 8.09
C PHE A 648 4.60 -10.53 7.94
N HIS A 649 4.88 -11.33 8.97
CA HIS A 649 5.92 -12.35 8.90
C HIS A 649 5.59 -13.47 7.93
N ILE A 650 4.34 -13.92 7.81
CA ILE A 650 3.92 -14.91 6.81
C ILE A 650 4.23 -14.41 5.40
N LEU A 651 3.81 -13.19 5.07
CA LEU A 651 4.02 -12.61 3.73
C LEU A 651 5.51 -12.52 3.38
N ASN A 652 6.33 -11.98 4.28
CA ASN A 652 7.77 -11.86 4.08
C ASN A 652 8.44 -13.24 3.95
N THR A 653 8.07 -14.19 4.81
CA THR A 653 8.65 -15.54 4.79
C THR A 653 8.31 -16.28 3.50
N LEU A 654 7.07 -16.15 3.00
CA LEU A 654 6.68 -16.73 1.71
C LEU A 654 7.50 -16.12 0.56
N HIS A 655 7.72 -14.80 0.58
CA HIS A 655 8.57 -14.13 -0.40
C HIS A 655 10.02 -14.63 -0.34
N GLU A 656 10.61 -14.74 0.86
CA GLU A 656 11.98 -15.24 1.08
C GLU A 656 12.17 -16.71 0.67
N LEU A 657 11.12 -17.52 0.70
CA LEU A 657 11.12 -18.88 0.18
C LEU A 657 11.07 -18.94 -1.37
N GLY A 658 10.98 -17.78 -2.03
CA GLY A 658 11.00 -17.62 -3.48
C GLY A 658 9.62 -17.68 -4.16
N HIS A 659 8.54 -17.63 -3.37
CA HIS A 659 7.19 -17.49 -3.91
C HIS A 659 6.93 -16.04 -4.36
N ARG A 660 6.09 -15.87 -5.38
CA ARG A 660 5.54 -14.56 -5.73
C ARG A 660 4.30 -14.33 -4.86
N VAL A 661 4.30 -13.26 -4.09
CA VAL A 661 3.25 -12.94 -3.13
C VAL A 661 2.53 -11.67 -3.56
N THR A 662 1.22 -11.79 -3.79
CA THR A 662 0.32 -10.66 -4.01
C THR A 662 -0.62 -10.55 -2.81
N PHE A 663 -0.72 -9.36 -2.23
CA PHE A 663 -1.57 -9.06 -1.08
C PHE A 663 -2.72 -8.12 -1.47
N ILE A 664 -3.93 -8.44 -1.03
CA ILE A 664 -5.11 -7.60 -1.21
C ILE A 664 -5.77 -7.35 0.15
N PRO A 665 -5.77 -6.10 0.65
CA PRO A 665 -6.65 -5.76 1.75
C PRO A 665 -8.11 -5.70 1.25
N ASP A 666 -9.06 -6.28 1.99
CA ASP A 666 -10.50 -6.29 1.66
C ASP A 666 -11.05 -4.88 1.43
N ASN A 667 -10.55 -3.91 2.20
CA ASN A 667 -10.92 -2.50 2.07
C ASN A 667 -10.19 -1.76 0.94
N LEU A 668 -9.26 -2.42 0.23
CA LEU A 668 -8.43 -1.89 -0.87
C LEU A 668 -7.63 -0.63 -0.52
N ALA A 669 -7.43 -0.35 0.78
CA ALA A 669 -6.70 0.81 1.24
C ALA A 669 -5.19 0.52 1.25
N ASN A 670 -4.43 1.39 0.59
CA ASN A 670 -2.97 1.42 0.72
C ASN A 670 -2.57 2.56 1.67
N ILE A 671 -2.14 2.22 2.88
CA ILE A 671 -1.89 3.18 3.96
C ILE A 671 -0.39 3.16 4.27
N PRO A 672 0.35 4.26 4.02
CA PRO A 672 1.71 4.40 4.48
C PRO A 672 1.81 4.42 6.01
N PRO A 673 2.89 3.90 6.60
CA PRO A 673 4.04 3.27 5.93
C PRO A 673 3.83 1.78 5.60
N TYR A 674 2.72 1.17 6.02
CA TYR A 674 2.54 -0.29 6.00
C TYR A 674 2.60 -0.90 4.59
N GLY A 675 1.99 -0.24 3.61
CA GLY A 675 2.06 -0.69 2.23
C GLY A 675 3.48 -0.59 1.65
N GLU A 676 4.14 0.54 1.89
CA GLU A 676 5.52 0.77 1.45
C GLU A 676 6.48 -0.28 2.05
N GLU A 677 6.25 -0.70 3.30
CA GLU A 677 7.08 -1.68 3.99
C GLU A 677 7.03 -3.07 3.31
N LEU A 678 5.85 -3.50 2.87
CA LEU A 678 5.69 -4.76 2.13
C LEU A 678 6.23 -4.62 0.70
N GLN A 679 5.96 -3.49 0.03
CA GLN A 679 6.41 -3.21 -1.33
C GLN A 679 7.94 -3.14 -1.42
N ARG A 680 8.61 -2.55 -0.41
CA ARG A 680 10.08 -2.51 -0.30
C ARG A 680 10.69 -3.91 -0.33
N ARG A 681 10.00 -4.91 0.22
CA ARG A 681 10.41 -6.33 0.29
C ARG A 681 9.88 -7.18 -0.87
N GLY A 682 9.30 -6.56 -1.89
CA GLY A 682 8.90 -7.24 -3.12
C GLY A 682 7.55 -7.95 -3.04
N ILE A 683 6.69 -7.56 -2.09
CA ILE A 683 5.29 -8.00 -2.03
C ILE A 683 4.44 -7.01 -2.82
N GLU A 684 3.70 -7.52 -3.80
CA GLU A 684 2.78 -6.72 -4.60
C GLU A 684 1.50 -6.44 -3.81
N ILE A 685 1.05 -5.18 -3.76
CA ILE A 685 -0.19 -4.80 -3.07
C ILE A 685 -1.19 -4.28 -4.08
N ILE A 686 -2.41 -4.81 -4.02
CA ILE A 686 -3.51 -4.36 -4.86
C ILE A 686 -4.38 -3.36 -4.10
N TYR A 687 -4.64 -2.20 -4.70
CA TYR A 687 -5.34 -1.10 -4.03
C TYR A 687 -6.17 -0.22 -4.99
N HIS A 688 -7.06 0.57 -4.39
CA HIS A 688 -7.85 1.61 -5.07
C HIS A 688 -6.97 2.81 -5.48
N PRO A 689 -7.20 3.48 -6.63
CA PRO A 689 -8.35 3.37 -7.54
C PRO A 689 -8.22 2.31 -8.65
N TYR A 690 -7.06 1.66 -8.76
CA TYR A 690 -6.78 0.73 -9.85
C TYR A 690 -7.69 -0.49 -9.81
N ILE A 691 -7.95 -1.00 -8.61
CA ILE A 691 -8.95 -2.03 -8.37
C ILE A 691 -10.03 -1.47 -7.44
N LYS A 692 -11.30 -1.67 -7.81
CA LYS A 692 -12.47 -1.19 -7.05
C LYS A 692 -13.08 -2.27 -6.17
N LYS A 693 -12.95 -3.53 -6.57
CA LYS A 693 -13.47 -4.70 -5.83
C LYS A 693 -12.51 -5.87 -5.98
N VAL A 694 -12.32 -6.62 -4.90
CA VAL A 694 -11.51 -7.85 -4.88
C VAL A 694 -11.97 -8.86 -5.95
N ARG A 695 -13.29 -9.00 -6.13
CA ARG A 695 -13.89 -9.85 -7.17
C ARG A 695 -13.39 -9.52 -8.58
N ASP A 696 -13.27 -8.24 -8.93
CA ASP A 696 -12.85 -7.82 -10.27
C ASP A 696 -11.39 -8.23 -10.55
N TYR A 697 -10.56 -8.19 -9.50
CA TYR A 697 -9.20 -8.69 -9.57
C TYR A 697 -9.17 -10.22 -9.75
N LEU A 698 -9.97 -10.97 -8.97
CA LEU A 698 -10.09 -12.43 -9.10
C LEU A 698 -10.56 -12.84 -10.49
N ILE A 699 -11.52 -12.13 -11.10
CA ILE A 699 -11.98 -12.38 -12.48
C ILE A 699 -10.82 -12.29 -13.47
N SER A 700 -9.94 -11.31 -13.29
CA SER A 700 -8.89 -10.99 -14.25
C SER A 700 -7.61 -11.82 -14.04
N HIS A 701 -7.28 -12.15 -12.79
CA HIS A 701 -5.98 -12.74 -12.41
C HIS A 701 -6.12 -14.05 -11.64
N GLY A 702 -7.32 -14.51 -11.29
CA GLY A 702 -7.53 -15.68 -10.43
C GLY A 702 -6.87 -16.96 -10.94
N SER A 703 -6.83 -17.13 -12.27
CA SER A 703 -6.18 -18.29 -12.90
C SER A 703 -4.64 -18.33 -12.78
N GLU A 704 -4.02 -17.24 -12.33
CA GLU A 704 -2.56 -17.12 -12.19
C GLU A 704 -2.02 -17.71 -10.89
N PHE A 705 -2.88 -17.91 -9.90
CA PHE A 705 -2.48 -18.29 -8.55
C PHE A 705 -2.53 -19.80 -8.33
N ASP A 706 -1.44 -20.32 -7.77
CA ASP A 706 -1.34 -21.71 -7.33
C ASP A 706 -2.04 -21.92 -5.97
N ALA A 707 -2.05 -20.88 -5.14
CA ALA A 707 -2.71 -20.88 -3.84
C ALA A 707 -3.35 -19.52 -3.52
N VAL A 708 -4.48 -19.55 -2.82
CA VAL A 708 -5.16 -18.37 -2.29
C VAL A 708 -5.38 -18.55 -0.80
N LEU A 709 -4.73 -17.69 -0.01
CA LEU A 709 -4.91 -17.64 1.44
C LEU A 709 -5.98 -16.59 1.78
N LEU A 710 -7.04 -17.04 2.43
CA LEU A 710 -8.12 -16.22 2.94
C LEU A 710 -8.00 -16.15 4.46
N SER A 711 -7.73 -14.98 4.99
CA SER A 711 -7.51 -14.75 6.42
C SER A 711 -8.77 -14.23 7.10
N ARG A 712 -9.06 -14.75 8.31
CA ARG A 712 -10.16 -14.38 9.22
C ARG A 712 -11.56 -14.71 8.69
N CYS A 713 -12.38 -15.30 9.55
CA CYS A 713 -13.72 -15.81 9.22
C CYS A 713 -14.63 -14.80 8.47
N ASP A 714 -14.76 -13.56 8.98
CA ASP A 714 -15.69 -12.58 8.41
C ASP A 714 -15.30 -12.06 7.02
N PHE A 715 -14.05 -12.24 6.63
CA PHE A 715 -13.50 -11.80 5.35
C PHE A 715 -13.37 -12.96 4.38
N ALA A 716 -12.91 -14.13 4.84
CA ALA A 716 -12.90 -15.35 4.06
C ALA A 716 -14.29 -15.68 3.47
N ARG A 717 -15.37 -15.52 4.27
CA ARG A 717 -16.74 -15.76 3.78
C ARG A 717 -17.17 -14.88 2.61
N LYS A 718 -16.59 -13.67 2.47
CA LYS A 718 -16.93 -12.76 1.37
C LYS A 718 -16.35 -13.23 0.05
N HIS A 719 -15.21 -13.91 0.10
CA HIS A 719 -14.36 -14.15 -1.08
C HIS A 719 -14.27 -15.61 -1.48
N ILE A 720 -14.47 -16.57 -0.57
CA ILE A 720 -14.22 -18.00 -0.85
C ILE A 720 -14.97 -18.55 -2.07
N ALA A 721 -16.24 -18.15 -2.26
CA ALA A 721 -17.03 -18.56 -3.41
C ALA A 721 -16.48 -17.97 -4.73
N ASP A 722 -16.10 -16.69 -4.72
CA ASP A 722 -15.51 -16.02 -5.89
C ASP A 722 -14.11 -16.57 -6.19
N THR A 723 -13.32 -16.88 -5.16
CA THR A 723 -12.03 -17.55 -5.30
C THR A 723 -12.21 -18.92 -5.96
N ARG A 724 -13.15 -19.75 -5.50
CA ARG A 724 -13.37 -21.06 -6.11
C ARG A 724 -13.84 -20.96 -7.56
N LEU A 725 -14.62 -19.92 -7.89
CA LEU A 725 -15.13 -19.69 -9.24
C LEU A 725 -14.05 -19.21 -10.21
N TYR A 726 -13.23 -18.22 -9.82
CA TYR A 726 -12.28 -17.56 -10.73
C TYR A 726 -10.82 -18.02 -10.58
N ALA A 727 -10.49 -18.74 -9.50
CA ALA A 727 -9.22 -19.42 -9.29
C ALA A 727 -9.42 -20.94 -9.06
N PRO A 728 -10.09 -21.66 -9.98
CA PRO A 728 -10.54 -23.04 -9.73
C PRO A 728 -9.41 -24.05 -9.56
N ARG A 729 -8.20 -23.74 -10.05
CA ARG A 729 -7.00 -24.58 -9.90
C ARG A 729 -6.20 -24.27 -8.64
N SER A 730 -6.49 -23.14 -7.98
CA SER A 730 -5.77 -22.74 -6.79
C SER A 730 -6.16 -23.61 -5.60
N ARG A 731 -5.18 -23.89 -4.74
CA ARG A 731 -5.42 -24.41 -3.39
C ARG A 731 -5.94 -23.27 -2.52
N ILE A 732 -7.16 -23.39 -2.00
CA ILE A 732 -7.74 -22.43 -1.07
C ILE A 732 -7.35 -22.81 0.36
N ILE A 733 -6.62 -21.90 1.01
CA ILE A 733 -6.19 -22.01 2.40
C ILE A 733 -7.03 -21.04 3.22
N PHE A 734 -7.76 -21.54 4.22
CA PHE A 734 -8.46 -20.70 5.19
C PHE A 734 -7.62 -20.55 6.46
N ASP A 735 -7.12 -19.35 6.73
CA ASP A 735 -6.38 -19.04 7.95
C ASP A 735 -7.33 -18.46 8.99
N THR A 736 -7.59 -19.22 10.06
CA THR A 736 -8.60 -18.83 11.05
C THR A 736 -8.15 -17.62 11.86
N VAL A 737 -6.83 -17.49 12.10
CA VAL A 737 -6.18 -16.61 13.08
C VAL A 737 -6.58 -16.93 14.53
N ASP A 738 -7.87 -17.03 14.80
CA ASP A 738 -8.49 -17.54 16.02
C ASP A 738 -9.87 -18.16 15.71
N LEU A 739 -10.26 -19.18 16.46
CA LEU A 739 -11.64 -19.70 16.39
C LEU A 739 -12.57 -18.81 17.21
N HIS A 740 -13.40 -18.02 16.52
CA HIS A 740 -14.24 -17.03 17.18
C HIS A 740 -15.33 -17.69 18.03
N PHE A 741 -15.86 -18.83 17.60
CA PHE A 741 -16.93 -19.49 18.36
C PHE A 741 -16.46 -19.96 19.73
N VAL A 742 -15.23 -20.48 19.84
CA VAL A 742 -14.63 -20.89 21.13
C VAL A 742 -14.52 -19.68 22.06
N ARG A 743 -14.11 -18.53 21.52
CA ARG A 743 -14.01 -17.28 22.28
C ARG A 743 -15.38 -16.80 22.75
N THR A 744 -16.36 -16.74 21.85
CA THR A 744 -17.72 -16.25 22.15
C THR A 744 -18.47 -17.20 23.08
N GLU A 745 -18.26 -18.52 22.97
CA GLU A 745 -18.87 -19.49 23.88
C GLU A 745 -18.37 -19.34 25.31
N ARG A 746 -17.06 -19.16 25.50
CA ARG A 746 -16.46 -18.92 26.83
C ARG A 746 -16.93 -17.61 27.45
N GLU A 747 -17.04 -16.56 26.63
CA GLU A 747 -17.63 -15.29 27.07
C GLU A 747 -19.07 -15.51 27.56
N ALA A 748 -19.90 -16.22 26.78
CA ALA A 748 -21.28 -16.55 27.18
C ALA A 748 -21.37 -17.41 28.44
N GLN A 749 -20.39 -18.28 28.71
CA GLN A 749 -20.33 -19.07 29.94
C GLN A 749 -20.07 -18.18 31.17
N ILE A 750 -19.20 -17.19 31.04
CA ILE A 750 -18.84 -16.28 32.14
C ILE A 750 -19.93 -15.23 32.37
N THR A 751 -20.47 -14.64 31.31
CA THR A 751 -21.51 -13.60 31.41
C THR A 751 -22.90 -14.17 31.65
N SER A 752 -23.08 -15.49 31.47
CA SER A 752 -24.37 -16.18 31.50
C SER A 752 -25.42 -15.59 30.53
N ASP A 753 -24.96 -14.93 29.46
CA ASP A 753 -25.83 -14.27 28.48
C ASP A 753 -26.28 -15.24 27.37
N SER A 754 -27.61 -15.38 27.23
CA SER A 754 -28.24 -16.23 26.22
C SER A 754 -28.03 -15.72 24.79
N GLU A 755 -27.92 -14.40 24.59
CA GLU A 755 -27.75 -13.82 23.25
C GLU A 755 -26.34 -14.09 22.73
N THR A 756 -25.33 -13.90 23.57
CA THR A 756 -23.93 -14.24 23.25
C THR A 756 -23.77 -15.74 22.93
N ARG A 757 -24.52 -16.62 23.61
CA ARG A 757 -24.49 -18.06 23.31
C ARG A 757 -25.05 -18.39 21.93
N GLU A 758 -26.11 -17.73 21.50
CA GLU A 758 -26.66 -17.92 20.15
C GLU A 758 -25.71 -17.36 19.07
N LYS A 759 -25.09 -16.21 19.32
CA LYS A 759 -24.03 -15.66 18.46
C LYS A 759 -22.85 -16.63 18.31
N ALA A 760 -22.46 -17.33 19.39
CA ALA A 760 -21.40 -18.34 19.34
C ALA A 760 -21.75 -19.48 18.38
N ARG A 761 -22.99 -20.03 18.44
CA ARG A 761 -23.45 -21.10 17.55
C ARG A 761 -23.49 -20.68 16.08
N GLN A 762 -23.99 -19.48 15.80
CA GLN A 762 -24.01 -18.96 14.43
C GLN A 762 -22.59 -18.79 13.87
N LYS A 763 -21.66 -18.35 14.71
CA LYS A 763 -20.25 -18.22 14.34
C LYS A 763 -19.57 -19.56 14.13
N GLU A 764 -19.90 -20.56 14.95
CA GLU A 764 -19.41 -21.94 14.81
C GLU A 764 -19.82 -22.52 13.46
N GLN A 765 -21.11 -22.44 13.12
CA GLN A 765 -21.61 -22.94 11.84
C GLN A 765 -20.90 -22.27 10.66
N LEU A 766 -20.74 -20.95 10.72
CA LEU A 766 -20.04 -20.20 9.68
C LEU A 766 -18.57 -20.62 9.55
N GLU A 767 -17.84 -20.81 10.65
CA GLU A 767 -16.44 -21.25 10.60
C GLU A 767 -16.32 -22.66 10.03
N TYR A 768 -17.21 -23.59 10.41
CA TYR A 768 -17.25 -24.91 9.81
C TYR A 768 -17.59 -24.89 8.33
N ASP A 769 -18.54 -24.07 7.88
CA ASP A 769 -18.88 -23.95 6.46
C ASP A 769 -17.68 -23.47 5.63
N LEU A 770 -16.83 -22.60 6.19
CA LEU A 770 -15.61 -22.13 5.52
C LEU A 770 -14.54 -23.22 5.47
N ILE A 771 -14.34 -23.95 6.57
CA ILE A 771 -13.43 -25.11 6.63
C ILE A 771 -13.89 -26.17 5.60
N ASP A 772 -15.20 -26.36 5.47
CA ASP A 772 -15.79 -27.31 4.53
C ASP A 772 -15.62 -26.89 3.06
N GLN A 773 -15.47 -25.60 2.77
CA GLN A 773 -15.18 -25.07 1.43
C GLN A 773 -13.68 -24.94 1.10
N ALA A 774 -12.82 -24.86 2.12
CA ALA A 774 -11.37 -24.77 1.96
C ALA A 774 -10.73 -26.13 1.66
N ASP A 775 -9.60 -26.11 0.96
CA ASP A 775 -8.78 -27.30 0.72
C ASP A 775 -7.88 -27.60 1.93
N GLU A 776 -7.49 -26.55 2.65
CA GLU A 776 -6.76 -26.64 3.91
C GLU A 776 -7.16 -25.50 4.87
N THR A 777 -7.10 -25.76 6.17
CA THR A 777 -7.29 -24.76 7.22
C THR A 777 -6.03 -24.60 8.05
N TRP A 778 -5.62 -23.37 8.30
CA TRP A 778 -4.55 -23.04 9.24
C TRP A 778 -5.14 -22.54 10.56
N VAL A 779 -4.63 -23.11 11.64
CA VAL A 779 -4.94 -22.71 13.03
C VAL A 779 -3.67 -22.32 13.77
N VAL A 780 -3.80 -21.63 14.90
CA VAL A 780 -2.63 -21.09 15.62
C VAL A 780 -2.16 -22.01 16.76
N SER A 781 -2.97 -22.97 17.19
CA SER A 781 -2.65 -23.87 18.30
C SER A 781 -2.95 -25.34 18.04
N ASN A 782 -2.31 -26.21 18.81
CA ASN A 782 -2.61 -27.65 18.83
C ASN A 782 -4.00 -27.96 19.40
N VAL A 783 -4.51 -27.12 20.31
CA VAL A 783 -5.85 -27.25 20.89
C VAL A 783 -6.90 -27.06 19.80
N GLU A 784 -6.79 -26.00 19.01
CA GLU A 784 -7.68 -25.74 17.86
C GLU A 784 -7.53 -26.83 16.80
N GLN A 785 -6.31 -27.27 16.51
CA GLN A 785 -6.09 -28.34 15.54
C GLN A 785 -6.78 -29.63 15.95
N LYS A 786 -6.66 -30.02 17.23
CA LYS A 786 -7.31 -31.22 17.76
C LYS A 786 -8.84 -31.08 17.70
N LEU A 787 -9.37 -29.95 18.14
CA LEU A 787 -10.81 -29.64 18.10
C LEU A 787 -11.37 -29.79 16.68
N LEU A 788 -10.71 -29.16 15.69
CA LEU A 788 -11.17 -29.23 14.30
C LEU A 788 -10.98 -30.61 13.68
N ARG A 789 -9.91 -31.35 14.02
CA ARG A 789 -9.71 -32.73 13.53
C ARG A 789 -10.72 -33.71 14.12
N GLU A 790 -11.19 -33.48 15.35
CA GLU A 790 -12.29 -34.25 15.94
C GLU A 790 -13.63 -33.91 15.27
N ALA A 791 -13.91 -32.62 15.04
CA ALA A 791 -15.15 -32.17 14.41
C ALA A 791 -15.22 -32.44 12.89
N ARG A 792 -14.06 -32.46 12.20
CA ARG A 792 -13.91 -32.63 10.74
C ARG A 792 -12.68 -33.49 10.41
N PRO A 793 -12.72 -34.81 10.69
CA PRO A 793 -11.56 -35.70 10.52
C PRO A 793 -11.07 -35.83 9.08
N HIS A 794 -11.90 -35.51 8.09
CA HIS A 794 -11.55 -35.58 6.67
C HIS A 794 -10.88 -34.32 6.13
N LYS A 795 -10.75 -33.26 6.95
CA LYS A 795 -10.19 -31.97 6.52
C LYS A 795 -8.72 -31.83 6.90
N SER A 796 -7.96 -31.20 6.01
CA SER A 796 -6.57 -30.82 6.31
C SER A 796 -6.57 -29.62 7.25
N VAL A 797 -6.03 -29.82 8.46
CA VAL A 797 -5.89 -28.79 9.48
C VAL A 797 -4.44 -28.75 9.93
N GLU A 798 -3.78 -27.62 9.66
CA GLU A 798 -2.35 -27.41 9.88
C GLU A 798 -2.11 -26.26 10.86
N ILE A 799 -1.00 -26.33 11.60
CA ILE A 799 -0.64 -25.29 12.57
C ILE A 799 0.33 -24.30 11.92
N VAL A 800 -0.06 -23.04 11.88
CA VAL A 800 0.83 -21.89 11.65
C VAL A 800 0.63 -20.95 12.83
N SER A 801 1.48 -21.09 13.84
CA SER A 801 1.33 -20.39 15.12
C SER A 801 1.57 -18.88 15.02
N THR A 802 1.42 -18.17 16.14
CA THR A 802 1.97 -16.82 16.31
C THR A 802 3.47 -16.79 16.05
N ILE A 803 3.94 -15.69 15.47
CA ILE A 803 5.33 -15.46 15.10
C ILE A 803 5.84 -14.28 15.93
N ALA A 804 6.96 -14.46 16.59
CA ALA A 804 7.57 -13.50 17.50
C ALA A 804 9.07 -13.37 17.22
N GLU A 805 9.58 -12.14 17.37
CA GLU A 805 11.01 -11.91 17.42
C GLU A 805 11.60 -12.47 18.73
N VAL A 806 12.82 -12.99 18.66
CA VAL A 806 13.50 -13.61 19.80
C VAL A 806 14.90 -12.99 20.00
N PRO A 807 14.97 -11.70 20.35
CA PRO A 807 16.24 -10.99 20.54
C PRO A 807 17.05 -11.56 21.72
N GLY A 808 16.37 -12.21 22.68
CA GLY A 808 16.94 -12.54 23.98
C GLY A 808 17.21 -11.28 24.79
N SER A 809 17.96 -11.44 25.88
CA SER A 809 18.53 -10.31 26.60
C SER A 809 19.84 -10.72 27.27
N LYS A 810 20.71 -9.74 27.48
CA LYS A 810 21.96 -9.89 28.23
C LYS A 810 21.91 -9.21 29.60
N THR A 811 20.80 -8.56 29.94
CA THR A 811 20.66 -7.84 31.20
C THR A 811 20.49 -8.84 32.34
N PRO A 812 21.41 -8.89 33.31
CA PRO A 812 21.35 -9.84 34.43
C PRO A 812 20.22 -9.50 35.41
N PHE A 813 19.78 -10.50 36.17
CA PHE A 813 18.73 -10.40 37.19
C PHE A 813 18.90 -9.19 38.12
N ALA A 814 20.13 -8.93 38.59
CA ALA A 814 20.43 -7.86 39.55
C ALA A 814 20.18 -6.44 39.02
N LEU A 815 20.18 -6.24 37.70
CA LEU A 815 19.91 -4.92 37.08
C LEU A 815 18.43 -4.73 36.73
N ARG A 816 17.61 -5.76 36.95
CA ARG A 816 16.19 -5.76 36.63
C ARG A 816 15.34 -5.51 37.87
N ARG A 817 14.23 -4.81 37.67
CA ARG A 817 13.29 -4.36 38.71
C ARG A 817 11.87 -4.34 38.15
N ASP A 818 10.89 -4.21 39.02
CA ASP A 818 9.49 -3.97 38.63
C ASP A 818 8.86 -5.14 37.83
N CYS A 819 7.56 -5.04 37.57
CA CYS A 819 6.81 -5.98 36.74
C CYS A 819 6.00 -5.26 35.66
N LEU A 820 5.66 -5.95 34.57
CA LEU A 820 4.88 -5.36 33.48
C LEU A 820 3.75 -6.25 32.98
N PHE A 821 2.75 -5.61 32.40
CA PHE A 821 1.72 -6.20 31.56
C PHE A 821 1.73 -5.51 30.20
N ILE A 822 1.58 -6.27 29.13
CA ILE A 822 1.49 -5.75 27.76
C ILE A 822 0.26 -6.30 27.03
N GLY A 823 -0.51 -5.40 26.41
CA GLY A 823 -1.65 -5.76 25.57
C GLY A 823 -2.51 -4.58 25.16
N GLY A 824 -2.99 -4.56 23.92
CA GLY A 824 -3.92 -3.55 23.43
C GLY A 824 -5.31 -3.70 24.06
N PHE A 825 -5.91 -2.59 24.50
CA PHE A 825 -7.16 -2.63 25.27
C PHE A 825 -8.43 -2.67 24.41
N GLN A 826 -8.29 -2.74 23.08
CA GLN A 826 -9.40 -3.10 22.21
C GLN A 826 -9.80 -4.58 22.37
N HIS A 827 -8.92 -5.40 22.94
CA HIS A 827 -9.22 -6.78 23.32
C HIS A 827 -9.70 -6.82 24.78
N THR A 828 -10.99 -7.07 24.98
CA THR A 828 -11.63 -7.09 26.31
C THR A 828 -10.98 -8.02 27.35
N PRO A 829 -10.37 -9.18 27.01
CA PRO A 829 -9.64 -9.98 27.99
C PRO A 829 -8.47 -9.24 28.66
N ASN A 830 -7.87 -8.25 27.99
CA ASN A 830 -6.76 -7.48 28.55
C ASN A 830 -7.24 -6.51 29.63
N ILE A 831 -8.43 -5.92 29.46
CA ILE A 831 -9.06 -5.06 30.48
C ILE A 831 -9.32 -5.89 31.74
N ASP A 832 -9.95 -7.05 31.58
CA ASP A 832 -10.26 -7.97 32.67
C ASP A 832 -9.00 -8.41 33.44
N ALA A 833 -7.94 -8.80 32.72
CA ALA A 833 -6.69 -9.24 33.31
C ALA A 833 -6.03 -8.15 34.17
N VAL A 834 -5.97 -6.91 33.68
CA VAL A 834 -5.38 -5.79 34.43
C VAL A 834 -6.22 -5.46 35.67
N LEU A 835 -7.55 -5.44 35.54
CA LEU A 835 -8.42 -5.20 36.69
C LEU A 835 -8.28 -6.29 37.74
N PHE A 836 -8.27 -7.57 37.34
CA PHE A 836 -8.07 -8.69 38.25
C PHE A 836 -6.71 -8.59 38.96
N PHE A 837 -5.63 -8.32 38.22
CA PHE A 837 -4.31 -8.14 38.79
C PHE A 837 -4.28 -7.01 39.82
N VAL A 838 -4.70 -5.80 39.44
CA VAL A 838 -4.59 -4.62 40.29
C VAL A 838 -5.51 -4.71 41.52
N GLN A 839 -6.69 -5.30 41.39
CA GLN A 839 -7.66 -5.35 42.48
C GLN A 839 -7.47 -6.52 43.43
N LYS A 840 -6.92 -7.66 42.96
CA LYS A 840 -6.86 -8.91 43.74
C LYS A 840 -5.45 -9.39 44.04
N ILE A 841 -4.50 -9.19 43.11
CA ILE A 841 -3.13 -9.74 43.23
C ILE A 841 -2.14 -8.67 43.72
N TYR A 842 -2.18 -7.49 43.10
CA TYR A 842 -1.23 -6.40 43.38
C TYR A 842 -1.22 -5.93 44.84
N PRO A 843 -2.35 -5.88 45.59
CA PRO A 843 -2.30 -5.52 47.01
C PRO A 843 -1.39 -6.46 47.81
N LEU A 844 -1.51 -7.77 47.59
CA LEU A 844 -0.69 -8.81 48.24
C LEU A 844 0.79 -8.68 47.87
N VAL A 845 1.07 -8.42 46.59
CA VAL A 845 2.44 -8.20 46.09
C VAL A 845 3.04 -6.93 46.67
N SER A 846 2.28 -5.84 46.72
CA SER A 846 2.75 -4.52 47.15
C SER A 846 3.02 -4.44 48.65
N GLU A 847 2.42 -5.32 49.44
CA GLU A 847 2.71 -5.48 50.87
C GLU A 847 4.12 -6.07 51.07
N HIS A 848 4.52 -7.01 50.22
CA HIS A 848 5.83 -7.67 50.29
C HIS A 848 6.93 -6.93 49.53
N LEU A 849 6.60 -6.32 48.39
CA LEU A 849 7.51 -5.62 47.50
C LEU A 849 7.09 -4.14 47.38
N PRO A 850 7.31 -3.31 48.42
CA PRO A 850 6.74 -1.95 48.49
C PRO A 850 7.28 -0.99 47.43
N ASP A 851 8.51 -1.23 46.94
CA ASP A 851 9.22 -0.40 45.97
C ASP A 851 9.00 -0.84 44.51
N ALA A 852 8.43 -2.03 44.29
CA ALA A 852 8.22 -2.56 42.95
C ALA A 852 7.06 -1.83 42.26
N LYS A 853 7.31 -1.38 41.03
CA LYS A 853 6.29 -0.78 40.16
C LYS A 853 5.63 -1.80 39.26
N PHE A 854 4.41 -1.51 38.85
CA PHE A 854 3.68 -2.24 37.84
C PHE A 854 3.44 -1.36 36.61
N TYR A 855 4.02 -1.75 35.47
CA TYR A 855 3.87 -1.05 34.21
C TYR A 855 2.78 -1.68 33.33
N ILE A 856 1.84 -0.87 32.87
CA ILE A 856 0.77 -1.28 31.96
C ILE A 856 1.03 -0.65 30.59
N ILE A 857 1.39 -1.48 29.61
CA ILE A 857 1.80 -1.07 28.26
C ILE A 857 0.72 -1.49 27.27
N GLY A 858 0.23 -0.56 26.46
CA GLY A 858 -0.81 -0.85 25.48
C GLY A 858 -1.59 0.39 25.02
N ASP A 859 -2.07 0.35 23.78
CA ASP A 859 -2.88 1.43 23.21
C ASP A 859 -4.34 1.37 23.68
N LYS A 860 -5.01 2.53 23.67
CA LYS A 860 -6.45 2.72 23.93
C LYS A 860 -6.94 2.19 25.28
N ALA A 861 -6.15 2.36 26.34
CA ALA A 861 -6.58 2.03 27.71
C ALA A 861 -7.90 2.77 28.04
N PRO A 862 -8.97 2.07 28.45
CA PRO A 862 -10.24 2.70 28.75
C PRO A 862 -10.15 3.46 30.10
N PRO A 863 -11.09 4.38 30.39
CA PRO A 863 -11.03 5.23 31.58
C PRO A 863 -10.84 4.46 32.89
N GLU A 864 -11.44 3.27 33.02
CA GLU A 864 -11.31 2.41 34.19
C GLU A 864 -9.89 1.87 34.39
N ILE A 865 -9.10 1.69 33.32
CA ILE A 865 -7.67 1.31 33.41
C ILE A 865 -6.82 2.53 33.70
N VAL A 866 -7.11 3.67 33.05
CA VAL A 866 -6.41 4.94 33.29
C VAL A 866 -6.57 5.39 34.75
N ALA A 867 -7.75 5.16 35.34
CA ALA A 867 -8.05 5.47 36.73
C ALA A 867 -7.24 4.65 37.76
N LEU A 868 -6.60 3.54 37.35
CA LEU A 868 -5.73 2.75 38.22
C LEU A 868 -4.35 3.40 38.42
N ALA A 869 -4.03 4.48 37.69
CA ALA A 869 -2.72 5.11 37.73
C ALA A 869 -2.38 5.64 39.13
N THR A 870 -1.19 5.28 39.61
CA THR A 870 -0.60 5.79 40.85
C THR A 870 0.91 5.97 40.64
N GLU A 871 1.67 6.42 41.65
CA GLU A 871 3.14 6.46 41.55
C GLU A 871 3.77 5.06 41.33
N ARG A 872 3.05 4.00 41.73
CA ARG A 872 3.51 2.60 41.63
C ARG A 872 2.83 1.82 40.52
N ILE A 873 1.65 2.23 40.06
CA ILE A 873 0.95 1.66 38.90
C ILE A 873 1.07 2.65 37.73
N VAL A 874 1.94 2.35 36.78
CA VAL A 874 2.29 3.25 35.69
C VAL A 874 1.58 2.83 34.41
N ILE A 875 0.66 3.66 33.93
CA ILE A 875 0.02 3.48 32.62
C ILE A 875 0.93 4.09 31.56
N ALA A 876 1.75 3.26 30.92
CA ALA A 876 2.72 3.70 29.92
C ALA A 876 2.06 4.02 28.56
N GLY A 877 0.86 3.48 28.29
CA GLY A 877 0.17 3.67 27.01
C GLY A 877 0.89 2.98 25.84
N TRP A 878 0.65 3.46 24.62
CA TRP A 878 1.32 2.95 23.42
C TRP A 878 2.80 3.35 23.42
N GLN A 879 3.67 2.39 23.09
CA GLN A 879 5.11 2.57 23.03
C GLN A 879 5.62 2.21 21.65
N ARG A 880 6.41 3.11 21.04
CA ARG A 880 7.04 2.84 19.74
C ARG A 880 8.14 1.78 19.85
N ASP A 881 8.86 1.77 20.97
CA ASP A 881 9.88 0.80 21.29
C ASP A 881 9.67 0.24 22.69
N ILE A 882 9.42 -1.06 22.76
CA ILE A 882 9.14 -1.80 24.00
C ILE A 882 10.42 -2.36 24.64
N ARG A 883 11.55 -2.38 23.91
CA ARG A 883 12.82 -2.94 24.40
C ARG A 883 13.26 -2.37 25.75
N PRO A 884 13.17 -1.05 26.00
CA PRO A 884 13.56 -0.49 27.30
C PRO A 884 12.78 -1.07 28.48
N PHE A 885 11.50 -1.38 28.28
CA PHE A 885 10.65 -1.99 29.32
C PHE A 885 11.03 -3.45 29.55
N PHE A 886 11.22 -4.23 28.48
CA PHE A 886 11.59 -5.63 28.60
C PHE A 886 13.02 -5.85 29.11
N ASP A 887 13.96 -4.97 28.79
CA ASP A 887 15.34 -5.10 29.29
C ASP A 887 15.47 -4.71 30.77
N SER A 888 14.58 -3.89 31.29
CA SER A 888 14.60 -3.42 32.69
C SER A 888 13.66 -4.20 33.62
N ALA A 889 12.55 -4.71 33.10
CA ALA A 889 11.57 -5.42 33.91
C ALA A 889 12.11 -6.74 34.47
N LYS A 890 11.73 -7.05 35.71
CA LYS A 890 12.08 -8.33 36.33
C LYS A 890 11.17 -9.44 35.83
N LEU A 891 9.88 -9.20 35.73
CA LEU A 891 8.94 -10.22 35.24
C LEU A 891 7.75 -9.59 34.52
N SER A 892 7.07 -10.41 33.73
CA SER A 892 5.81 -10.06 33.09
C SER A 892 4.67 -10.88 33.69
N VAL A 893 3.46 -10.30 33.72
CA VAL A 893 2.26 -10.97 34.23
C VAL A 893 1.23 -11.16 33.12
N ALA A 894 0.58 -12.33 33.08
CA ALA A 894 -0.50 -12.66 32.17
C ALA A 894 -1.71 -13.31 32.91
N PRO A 895 -2.45 -12.54 33.73
CA PRO A 895 -3.51 -13.05 34.60
C PRO A 895 -4.87 -13.10 33.88
N LEU A 896 -4.93 -13.77 32.72
CA LEU A 896 -6.12 -13.84 31.87
C LEU A 896 -7.14 -14.85 32.41
N ARG A 897 -8.39 -14.43 32.58
CA ARG A 897 -9.49 -15.32 33.02
C ARG A 897 -10.37 -15.84 31.89
N PHE A 898 -10.29 -15.23 30.70
CA PHE A 898 -10.96 -15.70 29.49
C PHE A 898 -10.16 -15.38 28.21
N GLY A 899 -10.51 -16.04 27.11
CA GLY A 899 -9.90 -15.86 25.78
C GLY A 899 -9.70 -17.20 25.06
N ALA A 900 -9.20 -17.15 23.82
CA ALA A 900 -8.86 -18.33 23.00
C ALA A 900 -7.57 -18.10 22.19
N GLY A 901 -6.89 -19.16 21.75
CA GLY A 901 -5.68 -19.09 20.93
C GLY A 901 -4.40 -18.69 21.69
N VAL A 902 -3.25 -18.82 21.01
CA VAL A 902 -1.90 -18.57 21.56
C VAL A 902 -1.68 -17.09 21.88
N LYS A 903 -1.13 -16.79 23.07
CA LYS A 903 -0.92 -15.41 23.51
C LYS A 903 0.44 -14.86 23.08
N GLY A 904 0.44 -14.01 22.06
CA GLY A 904 1.64 -13.31 21.58
C GLY A 904 2.38 -12.54 22.69
N LYS A 905 1.67 -12.00 23.70
CA LYS A 905 2.29 -11.29 24.84
C LYS A 905 3.24 -12.17 25.66
N ILE A 906 2.93 -13.46 25.81
CA ILE A 906 3.78 -14.40 26.57
C ILE A 906 5.03 -14.71 25.75
N ASN A 907 4.85 -15.01 24.46
CA ASN A 907 5.95 -15.23 23.52
C ASN A 907 6.89 -14.03 23.44
N GLN A 908 6.33 -12.82 23.41
CA GLN A 908 7.10 -11.58 23.40
C GLN A 908 7.94 -11.44 24.68
N SER A 909 7.34 -11.58 25.88
CA SER A 909 8.07 -11.53 27.14
C SER A 909 9.20 -12.55 27.21
N MET A 910 8.90 -13.82 26.91
CA MET A 910 9.90 -14.89 26.87
C MET A 910 10.97 -14.66 25.80
N GLY A 911 10.60 -14.07 24.66
CA GLY A 911 11.52 -13.75 23.57
C GLY A 911 12.57 -12.71 23.95
N PHE A 912 12.22 -11.78 24.83
CA PHE A 912 13.14 -10.84 25.48
C PHE A 912 13.85 -11.39 26.72
N GLY A 913 13.63 -12.66 27.08
CA GLY A 913 14.21 -13.25 28.29
C GLY A 913 13.58 -12.73 29.58
N VAL A 914 12.35 -12.24 29.54
CA VAL A 914 11.58 -11.85 30.73
C VAL A 914 10.69 -13.01 31.16
N PRO A 915 10.94 -13.64 32.32
CA PRO A 915 10.07 -14.67 32.87
C PRO A 915 8.63 -14.18 33.08
N VAL A 916 7.68 -15.10 32.95
CA VAL A 916 6.25 -14.79 33.01
C VAL A 916 5.57 -15.56 34.14
N VAL A 917 4.67 -14.88 34.86
CA VAL A 917 3.65 -15.52 35.71
C VAL A 917 2.32 -15.42 34.99
N ALA A 918 1.64 -16.54 34.78
CA ALA A 918 0.47 -16.63 33.92
C ALA A 918 -0.61 -17.51 34.55
N THR A 919 -1.87 -17.30 34.17
CA THR A 919 -2.95 -18.27 34.46
C THR A 919 -2.84 -19.48 33.56
N THR A 920 -3.46 -20.60 33.95
CA THR A 920 -3.57 -21.80 33.12
C THR A 920 -4.19 -21.48 31.76
N LEU A 921 -5.20 -20.60 31.76
CA LEU A 921 -5.84 -20.18 30.52
C LEU A 921 -4.94 -19.30 29.64
N ALA A 922 -4.07 -18.49 30.23
CA ALA A 922 -3.16 -17.64 29.47
C ALA A 922 -2.15 -18.44 28.65
N ILE A 923 -1.77 -19.64 29.12
CA ILE A 923 -0.80 -20.52 28.44
C ILE A 923 -1.47 -21.60 27.57
N GLU A 924 -2.80 -21.56 27.41
CA GLU A 924 -3.52 -22.54 26.60
C GLU A 924 -2.99 -22.58 25.16
N GLY A 925 -2.81 -23.78 24.63
CA GLY A 925 -2.25 -23.97 23.28
C GLY A 925 -0.73 -23.77 23.20
N MET A 926 -0.06 -23.52 24.32
CA MET A 926 1.39 -23.38 24.41
C MET A 926 2.00 -24.58 25.14
N PRO A 927 3.01 -25.28 24.57
CA PRO A 927 3.64 -26.44 25.20
C PRO A 927 4.68 -26.01 26.25
N LEU A 928 4.21 -25.28 27.27
CA LEU A 928 4.96 -24.75 28.40
C LEU A 928 4.69 -25.58 29.65
N ILE A 929 5.73 -25.82 30.46
CA ILE A 929 5.64 -26.56 31.71
C ILE A 929 5.86 -25.62 32.90
N ASN A 930 4.93 -25.65 33.86
CA ASN A 930 5.02 -24.87 35.10
C ASN A 930 6.33 -25.15 35.85
N ARG A 931 6.94 -24.12 36.42
CA ARG A 931 8.23 -24.11 37.13
C ARG A 931 9.46 -24.50 36.31
N ARG A 932 9.29 -24.82 35.02
CA ARG A 932 10.40 -25.04 34.07
C ARG A 932 10.47 -23.95 33.03
N ASP A 933 9.37 -23.72 32.32
CA ASP A 933 9.32 -22.77 31.20
C ASP A 933 8.64 -21.45 31.61
N ILE A 934 7.74 -21.50 32.59
CA ILE A 934 6.89 -20.40 33.06
C ILE A 934 6.38 -20.69 34.48
N LEU A 935 5.88 -19.70 35.23
CA LEU A 935 5.09 -19.94 36.43
C LEU A 935 3.59 -19.85 36.14
N VAL A 936 2.83 -20.83 36.65
CA VAL A 936 1.38 -20.93 36.45
C VAL A 936 0.66 -20.91 37.79
N ALA A 937 -0.30 -20.01 37.93
CA ALA A 937 -1.21 -19.91 39.07
C ALA A 937 -2.53 -19.25 38.62
N ASP A 938 -3.67 -19.71 39.12
CA ASP A 938 -5.00 -19.21 38.74
C ASP A 938 -5.64 -18.33 39.82
N GLU A 939 -5.47 -18.72 41.10
CA GLU A 939 -6.00 -17.99 42.25
C GLU A 939 -5.10 -16.81 42.64
N ALA A 940 -5.70 -15.74 43.20
CA ALA A 940 -5.00 -14.48 43.42
C ALA A 940 -3.82 -14.60 44.39
N GLU A 941 -3.99 -15.37 45.47
CA GLU A 941 -2.97 -15.62 46.50
C GLU A 941 -1.81 -16.44 45.93
N ASP A 942 -2.11 -17.51 45.20
CA ASP A 942 -1.09 -18.35 44.56
C ASP A 942 -0.32 -17.59 43.49
N PHE A 943 -1.01 -16.72 42.74
CA PHE A 943 -0.39 -15.85 41.74
C PHE A 943 0.56 -14.84 42.39
N ALA A 944 0.14 -14.21 43.50
CA ALA A 944 0.99 -13.30 44.26
C ALA A 944 2.22 -14.02 44.81
N HIS A 945 2.07 -15.22 45.38
CA HIS A 945 3.18 -16.03 45.87
C HIS A 945 4.16 -16.41 44.75
N ALA A 946 3.68 -16.88 43.60
CA ALA A 946 4.51 -17.22 42.46
C ALA A 946 5.29 -15.99 41.93
N LEU A 947 4.65 -14.83 41.90
CA LEU A 947 5.29 -13.57 41.50
C LEU A 947 6.40 -13.17 42.47
N ILE A 948 6.13 -13.20 43.77
CA ILE A 948 7.13 -12.86 44.81
C ILE A 948 8.31 -13.82 44.75
N GLU A 949 8.06 -15.14 44.69
CA GLU A 949 9.11 -16.17 44.56
C GLU A 949 10.03 -15.88 43.36
N LEU A 950 9.45 -15.57 42.20
CA LEU A 950 10.19 -15.26 40.98
C LEU A 950 10.96 -13.95 41.06
N TYR A 951 10.43 -12.96 41.77
CA TYR A 951 11.06 -11.65 41.93
C TYR A 951 12.35 -11.73 42.79
N GLU A 952 12.38 -12.66 43.74
CA GLU A 952 13.47 -12.81 44.72
C GLU A 952 14.47 -13.91 44.35
N SER A 953 14.04 -14.95 43.63
CA SER A 953 14.88 -16.10 43.30
C SER A 953 15.63 -15.92 41.97
N GLU A 954 16.89 -15.48 42.03
CA GLU A 954 17.76 -15.36 40.85
C GLU A 954 17.93 -16.70 40.11
N ALA A 955 18.08 -17.81 40.84
CA ALA A 955 18.25 -19.13 40.23
C ALA A 955 17.01 -19.57 39.45
N LEU A 956 15.81 -19.39 40.02
CA LEU A 956 14.56 -19.68 39.32
C LEU A 956 14.39 -18.75 38.12
N TRP A 957 14.65 -17.46 38.30
CA TRP A 957 14.55 -16.45 37.26
C TRP A 957 15.40 -16.79 36.04
N ASN A 958 16.69 -17.09 36.24
CA ASN A 958 17.62 -17.45 35.17
C ASN A 958 17.15 -18.71 34.42
N ASN A 959 16.69 -19.72 35.15
CA ASN A 959 16.19 -20.96 34.58
C ASN A 959 14.95 -20.72 33.69
N LEU A 960 13.96 -19.96 34.18
CA LEU A 960 12.76 -19.63 33.41
C LEU A 960 13.08 -18.73 32.21
N SER A 961 14.00 -17.77 32.36
CA SER A 961 14.42 -16.88 31.27
C SER A 961 15.07 -17.66 30.12
N GLU A 962 16.04 -18.52 30.44
CA GLU A 962 16.75 -19.33 29.44
C GLU A 962 15.83 -20.36 28.76
N ASN A 963 14.98 -21.04 29.53
CA ASN A 963 13.99 -21.96 28.96
C ASN A 963 12.96 -21.21 28.11
N GLY A 964 12.55 -20.02 28.56
CA GLY A 964 11.62 -19.15 27.85
C GLY A 964 12.14 -18.78 26.47
N ILE A 965 13.35 -18.21 26.38
CA ILE A 965 14.01 -17.86 25.12
C ILE A 965 14.10 -19.09 24.22
N ARG A 966 14.56 -20.23 24.75
CA ARG A 966 14.76 -21.46 23.99
C ARG A 966 13.46 -21.99 23.39
N LYS A 967 12.38 -22.02 24.19
CA LYS A 967 11.05 -22.47 23.77
C LYS A 967 10.46 -21.53 22.72
N THR A 968 10.53 -20.22 22.95
CA THR A 968 10.03 -19.25 21.97
C THR A 968 10.80 -19.35 20.66
N ARG A 969 12.13 -19.47 20.71
CA ARG A 969 12.96 -19.66 19.51
C ARG A 969 12.59 -20.93 18.74
N ALA A 970 12.34 -22.03 19.43
CA ALA A 970 12.06 -23.31 18.80
C ALA A 970 10.66 -23.38 18.15
N LEU A 971 9.68 -22.65 18.68
CA LEU A 971 8.26 -22.85 18.34
C LEU A 971 7.58 -21.65 17.69
N TYR A 972 8.07 -20.44 17.95
CA TYR A 972 7.38 -19.20 17.61
C TYR A 972 8.29 -18.18 16.90
N SER A 973 9.55 -18.53 16.61
CA SER A 973 10.45 -17.65 15.85
C SER A 973 10.05 -17.54 14.37
N ILE A 974 10.61 -16.54 13.70
CA ILE A 974 10.53 -16.39 12.23
C ILE A 974 11.11 -17.64 11.56
N GLU A 975 12.22 -18.19 12.07
CA GLU A 975 12.84 -19.42 11.54
C GLU A 975 11.91 -20.64 11.70
N ALA A 976 11.23 -20.79 12.84
CA ALA A 976 10.28 -21.87 13.05
C ALA A 976 9.09 -21.75 12.08
N ALA A 977 8.58 -20.52 11.88
CA ALA A 977 7.54 -20.26 10.89
C ALA A 977 8.00 -20.56 9.46
N ARG A 978 9.26 -20.21 9.13
CA ARG A 978 9.88 -20.50 7.83
C ARG A 978 9.95 -21.98 7.51
N GLU A 979 10.44 -22.80 8.44
CA GLU A 979 10.48 -24.25 8.23
C GLU A 979 9.08 -24.84 8.08
N LYS A 980 8.09 -24.33 8.85
CA LYS A 980 6.70 -24.78 8.71
C LYS A 980 6.10 -24.37 7.36
N LEU A 981 6.26 -23.12 6.93
CA LEU A 981 5.74 -22.66 5.63
C LEU A 981 6.42 -23.38 4.47
N LYS A 982 7.74 -23.61 4.55
CA LYS A 982 8.49 -24.41 3.57
C LYS A 982 7.93 -25.82 3.43
N LEU A 983 7.59 -26.47 4.55
CA LEU A 983 6.93 -27.78 4.53
C LEU A 983 5.54 -27.71 3.86
N LEU A 984 4.70 -26.73 4.26
CA LEU A 984 3.32 -26.61 3.80
C LEU A 984 3.18 -26.25 2.31
N PHE A 985 4.19 -25.60 1.72
CA PHE A 985 4.27 -25.32 0.29
C PHE A 985 5.20 -26.28 -0.48
N GLY A 986 5.78 -27.26 0.20
CA GLY A 986 6.60 -28.30 -0.41
C GLY A 986 5.76 -29.34 -1.19
N ASP A 987 6.37 -29.93 -2.22
CA ASP A 987 5.68 -30.87 -3.12
C ASP A 987 5.13 -32.12 -2.40
N GLU A 988 5.76 -32.56 -1.30
CA GLU A 988 5.29 -33.72 -0.53
C GLU A 988 3.96 -33.45 0.18
N HIS A 989 3.82 -32.27 0.79
CA HIS A 989 2.57 -31.86 1.45
C HIS A 989 1.44 -31.71 0.43
N LEU A 990 1.75 -31.14 -0.74
CA LEU A 990 0.79 -31.02 -1.83
C LEU A 990 0.31 -32.38 -2.36
N LYS A 991 1.19 -33.38 -2.42
CA LYS A 991 0.82 -34.77 -2.78
C LYS A 991 -0.07 -35.42 -1.73
N TYR A 992 0.14 -35.12 -0.45
CA TYR A 992 -0.70 -35.63 0.65
C TYR A 992 -2.14 -35.10 0.54
N LEU A 993 -2.32 -33.81 0.25
CA LEU A 993 -3.64 -33.21 0.02
C LEU A 993 -4.40 -33.81 -1.17
N GLY A 994 -3.68 -34.26 -2.21
CA GLY A 994 -4.27 -34.87 -3.40
C GLY A 994 -4.75 -36.32 -3.22
N LYS A 995 -4.46 -36.96 -2.08
CA LYS A 995 -4.99 -38.29 -1.75
C LYS A 995 -6.15 -38.12 -0.77
N SER A 996 -7.38 -38.38 -1.21
CA SER A 996 -8.46 -38.64 -0.24
C SER A 996 -7.98 -39.72 0.73
N PRO A 997 -8.13 -39.54 2.05
CA PRO A 997 -7.72 -40.57 3.00
C PRO A 997 -8.51 -41.86 2.67
N PRO A 998 -7.87 -43.05 2.72
CA PRO A 998 -8.58 -44.28 2.47
C PRO A 998 -9.72 -44.40 3.47
N VAL A 999 -10.93 -44.65 2.95
CA VAL A 999 -12.06 -45.07 3.76
C VAL A 999 -11.64 -46.38 4.42
N ALA A 1000 -11.26 -46.32 5.70
CA ALA A 1000 -10.99 -47.52 6.47
C ALA A 1000 -12.33 -48.23 6.68
N GLU A 1001 -12.54 -49.35 5.98
CA GLU A 1001 -13.54 -50.32 6.38
C GLU A 1001 -13.20 -50.84 7.79
N PRO A 1002 -14.21 -51.10 8.63
CA PRO A 1002 -13.97 -51.53 10.00
C PRO A 1002 -13.53 -53.00 10.03
N GLU A 1003 -12.22 -53.25 10.01
CA GLU A 1003 -11.69 -54.58 10.32
C GLU A 1003 -11.64 -54.80 11.84
N LEU A 1004 -12.50 -55.71 12.28
CA LEU A 1004 -12.42 -56.44 13.54
C LEU A 1004 -11.09 -57.20 13.63
N LEU A 1005 -10.26 -56.87 14.64
CA LEU A 1005 -9.22 -57.74 15.17
C LEU A 1005 -9.42 -57.74 16.71
N VAL A 1006 -10.21 -58.65 17.28
CA VAL A 1006 -9.85 -60.04 17.61
C VAL A 1006 -8.48 -60.15 18.29
N THR A 1007 -8.57 -60.26 19.61
CA THR A 1007 -7.69 -60.95 20.57
C THR A 1007 -6.50 -61.75 20.03
N GLY A 1008 -5.31 -61.56 20.62
CA GLY A 1008 -4.22 -62.52 20.53
C GLY A 1008 -2.93 -62.05 21.22
N ALA A 1009 -2.62 -62.64 22.36
CA ALA A 1009 -1.43 -62.42 23.17
C ALA A 1009 -0.17 -63.08 22.58
N ALA A 1010 1.00 -62.45 22.81
CA ALA A 1010 2.28 -63.06 23.23
C ALA A 1010 3.28 -61.95 23.55
#